data_AF-A0A672G1A3-F1
#
_entry.id   AF-A0A672G1A3-F1
#
_cell.length_a   1.000
_cell.length_b   1.000
_cell.length_c   1.000
_cell.angle_alpha   90.00
_cell.angle_beta   90.00
_cell.angle_gamma   90.00
#
_symmetry.space_group_name_H-M   'P 1'
#
loop_
_entity.id
_entity.type
_entity.pdbx_description
1 polymer ?
#
loop_
_entity_poly.entity_id
_entity_poly.type
_entity_poly.pdbx_seq_one_letter_code
_entity_poly.pdbx_strand_id
1 'polypeptide(L)'
;AALSVAIATAKMAATEAEDQHAASEVLRGLARHLNCLNEDNKTTRKRAIEAIKKETVDKGLSGGVLQEVFAALLKPLLKCLSDPMERCRETTIATITEFIRCVPKPEESLPYLVPCLAQRFGEKEIVEPAEELRLSAMELLSLTVEVCGRHLAPYLNEVINILQRTIVDPFPDVKRESCKCTVNFAKCVPDHFHMQAESLVKPLMQTIAHQHSRVRVSVIEATGAVIQHGSGKNTDDVLSHLAQRLFDDSPQVRKAVTAVVGDWLLHLRDRYSYFHKLIPLLLSSISDEIPEIRLLAADLWRQAGLQWEKENEDDIKDKMDFLLTPPPHFPQGVERPGLGCRELVVRNLGRLVPAISHDVTDWLVPTRLRTSQLLSVLLLHAEDHSTQHLQPLLATLYRACTDTERDVVSNCLAAAKLLGTFVPPPVFLKLLLEHVTAPHSPSHPWAPLMVLAAVLGGCPRPLLKPHLQQIASTLAQPEVCQEYHQVVYLEQLLACVDALLLQCESDCGGVSLQLLQVLLITLCSASSSRPQALESVQFLCKVQGLASATELYRQHMGLLLDWLSASVNAWSSYSPQRLQLHIIVVQSGPVIGEFLSQLMPLLHNCLQPQKDPEMRMSVFTMLAKLLLDANNTLDSQGHFREESEKFLSDTLLPNLVWQAGRTAAAGRTAALSCLFALLHGGAVSPGQLLCVEEKLTLQVLSALEEDSRMSRLLACRSLSAMLRLIGTSLHHEALNKIYPELLKRLDDSSEEVRSAALQTLGLWLSSLTKDYDPERCSPHLQLVFQQLILYLDDPDGSVQQQTLEILKLGSSVHPGLLQREVEAARDKQRSPLYCDQLLQHIRSLPAQTAAGCPD
;
A
#
# COMPACT_ATOMS: atom_id res chain seq x y z
N ALA A 1 -59.40 10.56 -59.00
CA ALA A 1 -59.30 10.74 -57.54
C ALA A 1 -60.65 10.51 -56.84
N ALA A 2 -61.71 11.29 -57.11
CA ALA A 2 -63.00 11.08 -56.45
C ALA A 2 -63.69 9.73 -56.79
N LEU A 3 -63.65 9.30 -58.05
CA LEU A 3 -64.23 8.02 -58.48
C LEU A 3 -63.49 6.80 -57.92
N SER A 4 -62.16 6.88 -57.80
CA SER A 4 -61.33 5.81 -57.22
C SER A 4 -61.53 5.70 -55.70
N VAL A 5 -61.75 6.81 -55.00
CA VAL A 5 -62.11 6.82 -53.57
C VAL A 5 -63.51 6.25 -53.36
N ALA A 6 -64.48 6.62 -54.21
CA ALA A 6 -65.85 6.06 -54.15
C ALA A 6 -65.91 4.55 -54.45
N ILE A 7 -65.09 4.06 -55.38
CA ILE A 7 -64.97 2.63 -55.68
C ILE A 7 -64.27 1.89 -54.52
N ALA A 8 -63.27 2.49 -53.89
CA ALA A 8 -62.59 1.92 -52.73
C ALA A 8 -63.52 1.84 -51.50
N THR A 9 -64.28 2.91 -51.22
CA THR A 9 -65.25 2.91 -50.10
C THR A 9 -66.42 1.95 -50.36
N ALA A 10 -66.91 1.84 -51.59
CA ALA A 10 -67.94 0.86 -51.95
C ALA A 10 -67.44 -0.58 -51.82
N LYS A 11 -66.18 -0.86 -52.20
CA LYS A 11 -65.56 -2.18 -52.01
C LYS A 11 -65.34 -2.51 -50.54
N MET A 12 -64.89 -1.55 -49.72
CA MET A 12 -64.75 -1.72 -48.27
C MET A 12 -66.09 -2.01 -47.58
N ALA A 13 -67.15 -1.28 -47.95
CA ALA A 13 -68.49 -1.51 -47.41
C ALA A 13 -69.06 -2.88 -47.84
N ALA A 14 -68.75 -3.34 -49.06
CA ALA A 14 -69.14 -4.68 -49.51
C ALA A 14 -68.41 -5.78 -48.74
N THR A 15 -67.10 -5.63 -48.50
CA THR A 15 -66.31 -6.58 -47.69
C THR A 15 -66.74 -6.59 -46.22
N GLU A 16 -67.08 -5.44 -45.63
CA GLU A 16 -67.63 -5.38 -44.26
C GLU A 16 -68.99 -6.08 -44.16
N ALA A 17 -69.86 -5.94 -45.16
CA ALA A 17 -71.15 -6.64 -45.19
C ALA A 17 -70.98 -8.17 -45.38
N GLU A 18 -70.00 -8.60 -46.19
CA GLU A 18 -69.66 -10.01 -46.36
C GLU A 18 -69.06 -10.60 -45.07
N ASP A 19 -68.16 -9.89 -44.40
CA ASP A 19 -67.57 -10.29 -43.12
C ASP A 19 -68.65 -10.36 -42.02
N GLN A 20 -69.60 -9.43 -41.96
CA GLN A 20 -70.74 -9.47 -41.04
C GLN A 20 -71.64 -10.69 -41.29
N HIS A 21 -71.91 -11.02 -42.56
CA HIS A 21 -72.71 -12.19 -42.89
C HIS A 21 -72.01 -13.49 -42.48
N ALA A 22 -70.72 -13.63 -42.82
CA ALA A 22 -69.90 -14.78 -42.44
C ALA A 22 -69.75 -14.91 -40.92
N ALA A 23 -69.58 -13.79 -40.20
CA ALA A 23 -69.57 -13.77 -38.74
C ALA A 23 -70.89 -14.24 -38.13
N SER A 24 -72.03 -13.82 -38.70
CA SER A 24 -73.35 -14.29 -38.25
C SER A 24 -73.54 -15.79 -38.46
N GLU A 25 -72.99 -16.38 -39.53
CA GLU A 25 -73.03 -17.83 -39.75
C GLU A 25 -72.19 -18.58 -38.72
N VAL A 26 -71.00 -18.07 -38.41
CA VAL A 26 -70.12 -18.63 -37.38
C VAL A 26 -70.80 -18.53 -36.01
N LEU A 27 -71.35 -17.37 -35.64
CA LEU A 27 -72.08 -17.18 -34.37
C LEU A 27 -73.31 -18.09 -34.25
N ARG A 28 -74.03 -18.34 -35.35
CA ARG A 28 -75.13 -19.32 -35.36
C ARG A 28 -74.63 -20.74 -35.08
N GLY A 29 -73.46 -21.13 -35.59
CA GLY A 29 -72.81 -22.40 -35.27
C GLY A 29 -72.38 -22.50 -33.80
N LEU A 30 -71.90 -21.38 -33.24
CA LEU A 30 -71.44 -21.29 -31.85
C LEU A 30 -72.57 -21.17 -30.83
N ALA A 31 -73.82 -20.88 -31.24
CA ALA A 31 -74.94 -20.62 -30.34
C ALA A 31 -75.17 -21.73 -29.29
N ARG A 32 -75.00 -23.00 -29.70
CA ARG A 32 -75.09 -24.13 -28.74
C ARG A 32 -73.98 -24.08 -27.70
N HIS A 33 -72.74 -23.86 -28.13
CA HIS A 33 -71.59 -23.79 -27.22
C HIS A 33 -71.70 -22.59 -26.28
N LEU A 34 -72.19 -21.44 -26.76
CA LEU A 34 -72.47 -20.26 -25.94
C LEU A 34 -73.49 -20.53 -24.83
N ASN A 35 -74.56 -21.28 -25.13
CA ASN A 35 -75.53 -21.70 -24.10
C ASN A 35 -74.88 -22.63 -23.07
N CYS A 36 -74.03 -23.56 -23.53
CA CYS A 36 -73.30 -24.48 -22.66
C CYS A 36 -72.34 -23.79 -21.68
N LEU A 37 -71.92 -22.54 -21.93
CA LEU A 37 -71.10 -21.76 -20.98
C LEU A 37 -71.84 -21.41 -19.68
N ASN A 38 -73.17 -21.42 -19.67
CA ASN A 38 -73.99 -21.12 -18.48
C ASN A 38 -74.53 -22.37 -17.76
N GLU A 39 -74.19 -23.59 -18.22
CA GLU A 39 -74.62 -24.83 -17.57
C GLU A 39 -73.88 -25.12 -16.26
N ASP A 40 -74.51 -25.83 -15.33
CA ASP A 40 -73.91 -26.18 -14.02
C ASP A 40 -72.71 -27.13 -14.16
N ASN A 41 -72.66 -27.95 -15.21
CA ASN A 41 -71.61 -28.94 -15.41
C ASN A 41 -70.30 -28.32 -15.91
N LYS A 42 -69.28 -28.31 -15.02
CA LYS A 42 -67.92 -27.83 -15.31
C LYS A 42 -67.27 -28.44 -16.55
N THR A 43 -67.51 -29.72 -16.84
CA THR A 43 -66.93 -30.40 -18.01
C THR A 43 -67.59 -29.94 -19.31
N THR A 44 -68.89 -29.64 -19.27
CA THR A 44 -69.63 -29.12 -20.42
C THR A 44 -69.16 -27.70 -20.75
N ARG A 45 -68.99 -26.85 -19.74
CA ARG A 45 -68.43 -25.49 -19.92
C ARG A 45 -67.02 -25.54 -20.52
N LYS A 46 -66.14 -26.40 -20.01
CA LYS A 46 -64.78 -26.59 -20.56
C LYS A 46 -64.81 -26.96 -22.05
N ARG A 47 -65.58 -27.99 -22.41
CA ARG A 47 -65.69 -28.46 -23.81
C ARG A 47 -66.28 -27.39 -24.72
N ALA A 48 -67.20 -26.57 -24.21
CA ALA A 48 -67.76 -25.46 -24.96
C ALA A 48 -66.71 -24.38 -25.27
N ILE A 49 -65.85 -24.01 -24.31
CA ILE A 49 -64.76 -23.05 -24.55
C ILE A 49 -63.75 -23.63 -25.56
N GLU A 50 -63.36 -24.89 -25.42
CA GLU A 50 -62.47 -25.57 -26.38
C GLU A 50 -63.07 -25.62 -27.79
N ALA A 51 -64.37 -25.88 -27.91
CA ALA A 51 -65.07 -25.88 -29.19
C ALA A 51 -65.17 -24.48 -29.80
N ILE A 52 -65.45 -23.45 -28.97
CA ILE A 52 -65.45 -22.05 -29.41
C ILE A 52 -64.08 -21.68 -29.98
N LYS A 53 -62.99 -21.99 -29.27
CA LYS A 53 -61.63 -21.74 -29.76
C LYS A 53 -61.37 -22.45 -31.09
N LYS A 54 -61.72 -23.73 -31.17
CA LYS A 54 -61.54 -24.56 -32.37
C LYS A 54 -62.30 -24.04 -33.59
N GLU A 55 -63.52 -23.58 -33.40
CA GLU A 55 -64.41 -23.12 -34.46
C GLU A 55 -64.16 -21.66 -34.89
N THR A 56 -63.31 -20.93 -34.16
CA THR A 56 -62.99 -19.52 -34.40
C THR A 56 -61.52 -19.30 -34.77
N VAL A 57 -60.67 -18.98 -33.80
CA VAL A 57 -59.25 -18.64 -33.99
C VAL A 57 -58.46 -19.80 -34.61
N ASP A 58 -58.68 -21.05 -34.18
CA ASP A 58 -57.95 -22.20 -34.75
C ASP A 58 -58.41 -22.56 -36.18
N LYS A 59 -59.56 -22.03 -36.62
CA LYS A 59 -60.13 -22.28 -37.95
C LYS A 59 -59.53 -21.36 -39.03
N GLY A 60 -58.74 -20.35 -38.63
CA GLY A 60 -58.08 -19.42 -39.54
C GLY A 60 -59.07 -18.52 -40.31
N LEU A 61 -60.09 -18.01 -39.63
CA LEU A 61 -61.06 -17.07 -40.22
C LEU A 61 -60.40 -15.73 -40.59
N SER A 62 -61.04 -14.94 -41.47
CA SER A 62 -60.56 -13.59 -41.81
C SER A 62 -60.59 -12.67 -40.59
N GLY A 63 -59.69 -11.68 -40.54
CA GLY A 63 -59.60 -10.74 -39.41
C GLY A 63 -60.91 -9.98 -39.16
N GLY A 64 -61.61 -9.55 -40.22
CA GLY A 64 -62.90 -8.86 -40.11
C GLY A 64 -64.00 -9.75 -39.51
N VAL A 65 -64.08 -11.02 -39.94
CA VAL A 65 -65.00 -12.00 -39.32
C VAL A 65 -64.65 -12.25 -37.86
N LEU A 66 -63.36 -12.39 -37.53
CA LEU A 66 -62.92 -12.59 -36.14
C LEU A 66 -63.25 -11.38 -35.25
N GLN A 67 -63.21 -10.15 -35.77
CA GLN A 67 -63.60 -8.94 -35.02
C GLN A 67 -65.05 -9.03 -34.54
N GLU A 68 -65.98 -9.27 -35.47
CA GLU A 68 -67.42 -9.35 -35.19
C GLU A 68 -67.75 -10.54 -34.27
N VAL A 69 -67.11 -11.69 -34.51
CA VAL A 69 -67.26 -12.86 -33.65
C VAL A 69 -66.72 -12.57 -32.24
N PHE A 70 -65.55 -11.95 -32.10
CA PHE A 70 -64.97 -11.62 -30.81
C PHE A 70 -65.82 -10.63 -30.03
N ALA A 71 -66.38 -9.60 -30.69
CA ALA A 71 -67.27 -8.62 -30.06
C ALA A 71 -68.48 -9.28 -29.39
N ALA A 72 -69.07 -10.30 -30.03
CA ALA A 72 -70.18 -11.07 -29.47
C ALA A 72 -69.75 -12.07 -28.37
N LEU A 73 -68.55 -12.67 -28.50
CA LEU A 73 -68.04 -13.68 -27.57
C LEU A 73 -67.39 -13.11 -26.31
N LEU A 74 -66.92 -11.85 -26.35
CA LEU A 74 -66.09 -11.27 -25.30
C LEU A 74 -66.76 -11.33 -23.92
N LYS A 75 -68.00 -10.83 -23.77
CA LYS A 75 -68.70 -10.83 -22.47
C LYS A 75 -68.96 -12.25 -21.93
N PRO A 76 -69.48 -13.21 -22.73
CA PRO A 76 -69.58 -14.60 -22.31
C PRO A 76 -68.25 -15.19 -21.84
N LEU A 77 -67.15 -14.96 -22.58
CA LEU A 77 -65.82 -15.46 -22.22
C LEU A 77 -65.30 -14.80 -20.94
N LEU A 78 -65.43 -13.48 -20.78
CA LEU A 78 -65.02 -12.78 -19.55
C LEU A 78 -65.72 -13.34 -18.30
N LYS A 79 -66.99 -13.74 -18.40
CA LYS A 79 -67.72 -14.40 -17.30
C LYS A 79 -67.06 -15.73 -16.90
N CYS A 80 -66.53 -16.49 -17.86
CA CYS A 80 -65.83 -17.75 -17.62
C CYS A 80 -64.48 -17.58 -16.91
N LEU A 81 -63.93 -16.36 -16.84
CA LEU A 81 -62.77 -16.09 -15.98
C LEU A 81 -63.10 -16.37 -14.51
N SER A 82 -64.34 -16.22 -14.07
CA SER A 82 -64.75 -16.52 -12.69
C SER A 82 -65.30 -17.94 -12.49
N ASP A 83 -65.05 -18.86 -13.43
CA ASP A 83 -65.48 -20.25 -13.32
C ASP A 83 -64.78 -20.95 -12.13
N PRO A 84 -65.47 -21.76 -11.31
CA PRO A 84 -64.82 -22.55 -10.25
C PRO A 84 -63.75 -23.53 -10.78
N MET A 85 -63.87 -24.01 -12.03
CA MET A 85 -62.88 -24.90 -12.65
C MET A 85 -61.71 -24.12 -13.25
N GLU A 86 -60.51 -24.37 -12.73
CA GLU A 86 -59.26 -23.77 -13.21
C GLU A 86 -59.03 -23.95 -14.71
N ARG A 87 -59.25 -25.17 -15.24
CA ARG A 87 -59.11 -25.44 -16.70
C ARG A 87 -60.04 -24.59 -17.57
N CYS A 88 -61.24 -24.24 -17.09
CA CYS A 88 -62.13 -23.32 -17.82
C CYS A 88 -61.53 -21.92 -17.87
N ARG A 89 -61.00 -21.43 -16.74
CA ARG A 89 -60.35 -20.12 -16.65
C ARG A 89 -59.10 -20.04 -17.54
N GLU A 90 -58.23 -21.04 -17.46
CA GLU A 90 -57.03 -21.18 -18.30
C GLU A 90 -57.37 -21.14 -19.79
N THR A 91 -58.31 -21.99 -20.23
CA THR A 91 -58.73 -22.06 -21.65
C THR A 91 -59.38 -20.75 -22.09
N THR A 92 -60.11 -20.08 -21.21
CA THR A 92 -60.72 -18.76 -21.48
C THR A 92 -59.65 -17.70 -21.71
N ILE A 93 -58.67 -17.59 -20.83
CA ILE A 93 -57.54 -16.64 -20.98
C ILE A 93 -56.85 -16.91 -22.32
N ALA A 94 -56.49 -18.17 -22.58
CA ALA A 94 -55.82 -18.55 -23.83
C ALA A 94 -56.64 -18.21 -25.09
N THR A 95 -57.97 -18.35 -25.01
CA THR A 95 -58.87 -18.03 -26.13
C THR A 95 -58.95 -16.52 -26.35
N ILE A 96 -59.11 -15.73 -25.30
CA ILE A 96 -59.12 -14.26 -25.38
C ILE A 96 -57.78 -13.75 -25.90
N THR A 97 -56.65 -14.28 -25.41
CA THR A 97 -55.32 -13.92 -25.89
C THR A 97 -55.18 -14.14 -27.39
N GLU A 98 -55.65 -15.27 -27.91
CA GLU A 98 -55.56 -15.56 -29.34
C GLU A 98 -56.45 -14.64 -30.18
N PHE A 99 -57.65 -14.32 -29.69
CA PHE A 99 -58.48 -13.30 -30.35
C PHE A 99 -57.76 -11.96 -30.44
N ILE A 100 -57.18 -11.47 -29.34
CA ILE A 100 -56.46 -10.19 -29.33
C ILE A 100 -55.28 -10.17 -30.32
N ARG A 101 -54.62 -11.32 -30.56
CA ARG A 101 -53.55 -11.43 -31.57
C ARG A 101 -54.06 -11.31 -33.01
N CYS A 102 -55.25 -11.83 -33.28
CA CYS A 102 -55.73 -12.03 -34.65
C CYS A 102 -56.68 -10.94 -35.14
N VAL A 103 -57.37 -10.23 -34.24
CA VAL A 103 -58.37 -9.24 -34.63
C VAL A 103 -57.73 -7.92 -35.11
N PRO A 104 -58.32 -7.23 -36.11
CA PRO A 104 -57.78 -6.00 -36.67
C PRO A 104 -57.95 -4.78 -35.76
N LYS A 105 -58.95 -4.78 -34.85
CA LYS A 105 -59.24 -3.68 -33.92
C LYS A 105 -59.35 -4.20 -32.48
N PRO A 106 -58.25 -4.66 -31.86
CA PRO A 106 -58.26 -5.19 -30.50
C PRO A 106 -58.71 -4.15 -29.47
N GLU A 107 -58.57 -2.86 -29.76
CA GLU A 107 -58.97 -1.75 -28.89
C GLU A 107 -60.47 -1.71 -28.58
N GLU A 108 -61.33 -2.29 -29.42
CA GLU A 108 -62.78 -2.38 -29.19
C GLU A 108 -63.12 -3.28 -27.98
N SER A 109 -62.20 -4.15 -27.57
CA SER A 109 -62.38 -5.04 -26.41
C SER A 109 -62.11 -4.37 -25.06
N LEU A 110 -61.35 -3.25 -25.05
CA LEU A 110 -60.88 -2.60 -23.83
C LEU A 110 -61.98 -2.21 -22.82
N PRO A 111 -63.16 -1.68 -23.24
CA PRO A 111 -64.21 -1.28 -22.31
C PRO A 111 -64.75 -2.41 -21.42
N TYR A 112 -64.59 -3.66 -21.84
CA TYR A 112 -65.03 -4.83 -21.09
C TYR A 112 -63.86 -5.62 -20.51
N LEU A 113 -62.78 -5.76 -21.26
CA LEU A 113 -61.61 -6.54 -20.86
C LEU A 113 -60.88 -5.92 -19.66
N VAL A 114 -60.51 -4.63 -19.76
CA VAL A 114 -59.66 -4.00 -18.74
C VAL A 114 -60.35 -3.90 -17.39
N PRO A 115 -61.63 -3.46 -17.28
CA PRO A 115 -62.34 -3.48 -16.00
C PRO A 115 -62.48 -4.89 -15.41
N CYS A 116 -62.70 -5.91 -16.25
CA CYS A 116 -62.81 -7.30 -15.78
C CYS A 116 -61.48 -7.81 -15.20
N LEU A 117 -60.35 -7.53 -15.87
CA LEU A 117 -59.02 -7.83 -15.34
C LEU A 117 -58.72 -7.02 -14.07
N ALA A 118 -59.09 -5.74 -14.02
CA ALA A 118 -58.86 -4.89 -12.86
C ALA A 118 -59.65 -5.34 -11.63
N GLN A 119 -60.89 -5.78 -11.80
CA GLN A 119 -61.69 -6.36 -10.72
C GLN A 119 -61.03 -7.63 -10.16
N ARG A 120 -60.44 -8.46 -11.02
CA ARG A 120 -59.87 -9.74 -10.62
C ARG A 120 -58.46 -9.63 -10.02
N PHE A 121 -57.64 -8.71 -10.55
CA PHE A 121 -56.20 -8.62 -10.28
C PHE A 121 -55.75 -7.29 -9.68
N GLY A 122 -56.58 -6.23 -9.75
CA GLY A 122 -56.26 -4.88 -9.27
C GLY A 122 -56.90 -4.49 -7.92
N GLU A 123 -57.83 -5.30 -7.41
CA GLU A 123 -58.42 -5.10 -6.07
C GLU A 123 -57.41 -5.43 -4.95
N LYS A 124 -57.79 -5.17 -3.68
CA LYS A 124 -56.87 -5.30 -2.53
C LYS A 124 -56.29 -6.71 -2.38
N GLU A 125 -57.11 -7.72 -2.65
CA GLU A 125 -56.73 -9.13 -2.68
C GLU A 125 -56.90 -9.67 -4.10
N ILE A 126 -55.86 -10.34 -4.62
CA ILE A 126 -55.96 -10.99 -5.93
C ILE A 126 -56.87 -12.20 -5.80
N VAL A 127 -57.93 -12.23 -6.60
CA VAL A 127 -59.00 -13.25 -6.50
C VAL A 127 -58.57 -14.58 -7.13
N GLU A 128 -57.65 -14.59 -8.10
CA GLU A 128 -57.15 -15.82 -8.74
C GLU A 128 -56.09 -16.51 -7.88
N PRO A 129 -56.35 -17.74 -7.35
CA PRO A 129 -55.39 -18.45 -6.52
C PRO A 129 -54.25 -19.10 -7.31
N ALA A 130 -54.47 -19.46 -8.58
CA ALA A 130 -53.49 -20.23 -9.36
C ALA A 130 -52.42 -19.31 -9.97
N GLU A 131 -51.15 -19.55 -9.63
CA GLU A 131 -50.02 -18.72 -10.07
C GLU A 131 -49.81 -18.71 -11.59
N GLU A 132 -49.99 -19.86 -12.24
CA GLU A 132 -49.90 -19.99 -13.71
C GLU A 132 -51.00 -19.22 -14.44
N LEU A 133 -52.20 -19.12 -13.84
CA LEU A 133 -53.31 -18.35 -14.41
C LEU A 133 -53.11 -16.84 -14.18
N ARG A 134 -52.54 -16.45 -13.04
CA ARG A 134 -52.09 -15.06 -12.81
C ARG A 134 -51.03 -14.66 -13.84
N LEU A 135 -50.08 -15.53 -14.14
CA LEU A 135 -49.08 -15.31 -15.20
C LEU A 135 -49.76 -15.18 -16.56
N SER A 136 -50.60 -16.14 -16.94
CA SER A 136 -51.32 -16.13 -18.23
C SER A 136 -52.17 -14.86 -18.41
N ALA A 137 -52.81 -14.37 -17.35
CA ALA A 137 -53.57 -13.13 -17.38
C ALA A 137 -52.67 -11.89 -17.51
N MET A 138 -51.49 -11.90 -16.90
CA MET A 138 -50.50 -10.83 -17.03
C MET A 138 -49.89 -10.81 -18.43
N GLU A 139 -49.67 -11.97 -19.06
CA GLU A 139 -49.27 -12.08 -20.47
C GLU A 139 -50.35 -11.56 -21.42
N LEU A 140 -51.63 -11.87 -21.14
CA LEU A 140 -52.78 -11.30 -21.84
C LEU A 140 -52.80 -9.77 -21.75
N LEU A 141 -52.61 -9.22 -20.55
CA LEU A 141 -52.55 -7.76 -20.35
C LEU A 141 -51.36 -7.15 -21.10
N SER A 142 -50.19 -7.80 -21.05
CA SER A 142 -48.98 -7.34 -21.74
C SER A 142 -49.15 -7.31 -23.26
N LEU A 143 -49.76 -8.35 -23.83
CA LEU A 143 -50.13 -8.38 -25.24
C LEU A 143 -51.12 -7.25 -25.56
N THR A 144 -52.13 -7.05 -24.72
CA THR A 144 -53.13 -5.98 -24.90
C THR A 144 -52.46 -4.60 -24.91
N VAL A 145 -51.47 -4.38 -24.04
CA VAL A 145 -50.65 -3.15 -24.03
C VAL A 145 -49.88 -2.98 -25.34
N GLU A 146 -49.24 -4.05 -25.82
CA GLU A 146 -48.45 -4.04 -27.05
C GLU A 146 -49.29 -3.72 -28.29
N VAL A 147 -50.48 -4.33 -28.42
CA VAL A 147 -51.31 -4.18 -29.63
C VAL A 147 -52.23 -2.96 -29.59
N CYS A 148 -52.74 -2.56 -28.42
CA CYS A 148 -53.67 -1.42 -28.30
C CYS A 148 -52.95 -0.07 -28.08
N GLY A 149 -51.72 -0.08 -27.57
CA GLY A 149 -50.89 1.12 -27.41
C GLY A 149 -51.61 2.29 -26.72
N ARG A 150 -51.69 3.43 -27.41
CA ARG A 150 -52.27 4.69 -26.89
C ARG A 150 -53.76 4.58 -26.53
N HIS A 151 -54.49 3.62 -27.09
CA HIS A 151 -55.91 3.42 -26.80
C HIS A 151 -56.17 3.00 -25.35
N LEU A 152 -55.14 2.59 -24.60
CA LEU A 152 -55.24 2.26 -23.18
C LEU A 152 -55.18 3.48 -22.24
N ALA A 153 -54.92 4.69 -22.75
CA ALA A 153 -54.86 5.91 -21.92
C ALA A 153 -56.12 6.13 -21.03
N PRO A 154 -57.36 5.88 -21.51
CA PRO A 154 -58.57 6.01 -20.67
C PRO A 154 -58.63 5.03 -19.49
N TYR A 155 -57.86 3.94 -19.54
CA TYR A 155 -57.85 2.87 -18.54
C TYR A 155 -56.60 2.90 -17.65
N LEU A 156 -55.94 4.07 -17.55
CA LEU A 156 -54.70 4.24 -16.82
C LEU A 156 -54.80 3.71 -15.38
N ASN A 157 -55.85 4.08 -14.66
CA ASN A 157 -56.01 3.72 -13.25
C ASN A 157 -56.15 2.21 -13.07
N GLU A 158 -56.96 1.57 -13.91
CA GLU A 158 -57.22 0.14 -13.90
C GLU A 158 -55.94 -0.67 -14.16
N VAL A 159 -55.20 -0.31 -15.21
CA VAL A 159 -53.93 -0.99 -15.53
C VAL A 159 -52.90 -0.79 -14.43
N ILE A 160 -52.77 0.43 -13.89
CA ILE A 160 -51.84 0.72 -12.78
C ILE A 160 -52.22 -0.08 -11.53
N ASN A 161 -53.51 -0.15 -11.18
CA ASN A 161 -53.97 -0.93 -10.02
C ASN A 161 -53.61 -2.42 -10.14
N ILE A 162 -53.76 -3.01 -11.34
CA ILE A 162 -53.30 -4.39 -11.60
C ILE A 162 -51.79 -4.49 -11.35
N LEU A 163 -51.00 -3.62 -11.98
CA LEU A 163 -49.54 -3.64 -11.88
C LEU A 163 -49.03 -3.46 -10.44
N GLN A 164 -49.66 -2.58 -9.65
CA GLN A 164 -49.32 -2.40 -8.24
C GLN A 164 -49.41 -3.70 -7.43
N ARG A 165 -50.37 -4.56 -7.75
CA ARG A 165 -50.59 -5.84 -7.07
C ARG A 165 -49.67 -6.92 -7.62
N THR A 166 -49.52 -7.00 -8.93
CA THR A 166 -48.79 -8.09 -9.58
C THR A 166 -47.26 -7.92 -9.57
N ILE A 167 -46.74 -6.69 -9.41
CA ILE A 167 -45.29 -6.46 -9.21
C ILE A 167 -44.79 -7.08 -7.90
N VAL A 168 -45.64 -7.15 -6.87
CA VAL A 168 -45.30 -7.74 -5.57
C VAL A 168 -45.80 -9.18 -5.41
N ASP A 169 -46.27 -9.81 -6.49
CA ASP A 169 -46.84 -11.16 -6.49
C ASP A 169 -45.88 -12.23 -5.95
N PRO A 170 -46.29 -13.18 -5.11
CA PRO A 170 -45.38 -14.23 -4.63
C PRO A 170 -44.71 -15.05 -5.75
N PHE A 171 -45.30 -15.14 -6.94
CA PHE A 171 -44.77 -15.92 -8.06
C PHE A 171 -43.78 -15.09 -8.91
N PRO A 172 -42.50 -15.51 -9.04
CA PRO A 172 -41.46 -14.72 -9.71
C PRO A 172 -41.74 -14.37 -11.17
N ASP A 173 -42.39 -15.25 -11.95
CA ASP A 173 -42.65 -14.98 -13.36
C ASP A 173 -43.77 -13.96 -13.56
N VAL A 174 -44.77 -13.90 -12.66
CA VAL A 174 -45.77 -12.81 -12.63
C VAL A 174 -45.08 -11.47 -12.39
N LYS A 175 -44.13 -11.40 -11.43
CA LYS A 175 -43.37 -10.16 -11.18
C LYS A 175 -42.64 -9.68 -12.43
N ARG A 176 -42.00 -10.60 -13.15
CA ARG A 176 -41.23 -10.29 -14.37
C ARG A 176 -42.13 -9.80 -15.49
N GLU A 177 -43.23 -10.50 -15.78
CA GLU A 177 -44.17 -10.07 -16.82
C GLU A 177 -44.85 -8.77 -16.44
N SER A 178 -45.15 -8.53 -15.15
CA SER A 178 -45.69 -7.26 -14.67
C SER A 178 -44.72 -6.10 -14.88
N CYS A 179 -43.43 -6.31 -14.61
CA CYS A 179 -42.39 -5.33 -14.85
C CYS A 179 -42.24 -5.02 -16.35
N LYS A 180 -42.23 -6.04 -17.21
CA LYS A 180 -42.21 -5.89 -18.67
C LYS A 180 -43.43 -5.12 -19.17
N CYS A 181 -44.62 -5.47 -18.70
CA CYS A 181 -45.85 -4.75 -19.02
C CYS A 181 -45.80 -3.29 -18.56
N THR A 182 -45.24 -3.02 -17.38
CA THR A 182 -45.05 -1.65 -16.87
C THR A 182 -44.18 -0.82 -17.81
N VAL A 183 -43.04 -1.38 -18.27
CA VAL A 183 -42.15 -0.72 -19.23
C VAL A 183 -42.88 -0.40 -20.53
N ASN A 184 -43.58 -1.39 -21.10
CA ASN A 184 -44.30 -1.21 -22.37
C ASN A 184 -45.42 -0.18 -22.21
N PHE A 185 -46.18 -0.26 -21.12
CA PHE A 185 -47.30 0.64 -20.88
C PHE A 185 -46.84 2.09 -20.71
N ALA A 186 -45.77 2.33 -19.95
CA ALA A 186 -45.16 3.65 -19.81
C ALA A 186 -44.76 4.26 -21.16
N LYS A 187 -44.21 3.46 -22.07
CA LYS A 187 -43.83 3.87 -23.43
C LYS A 187 -45.02 4.10 -24.36
N CYS A 188 -46.11 3.35 -24.18
CA CYS A 188 -47.31 3.46 -25.00
C CYS A 188 -48.17 4.69 -24.66
N VAL A 189 -48.22 5.12 -23.39
CA VAL A 189 -49.06 6.25 -22.92
C VAL A 189 -48.26 7.35 -22.21
N PRO A 190 -47.17 7.88 -22.80
CA PRO A 190 -46.24 8.79 -22.10
C PRO A 190 -46.91 10.09 -21.63
N ASP A 191 -47.89 10.60 -22.37
CA ASP A 191 -48.59 11.85 -22.05
C ASP A 191 -49.47 11.76 -20.79
N HIS A 192 -49.89 10.56 -20.39
CA HIS A 192 -50.81 10.35 -19.26
C HIS A 192 -50.16 9.57 -18.11
N PHE A 193 -49.14 8.76 -18.39
CA PHE A 193 -48.52 7.86 -17.41
C PHE A 193 -48.05 8.57 -16.14
N HIS A 194 -47.50 9.78 -16.29
CA HIS A 194 -47.02 10.62 -15.18
C HIS A 194 -48.08 10.92 -14.09
N MET A 195 -49.38 10.82 -14.41
CA MET A 195 -50.47 11.05 -13.45
C MET A 195 -50.54 9.96 -12.36
N GLN A 196 -50.06 8.76 -12.64
CA GLN A 196 -50.14 7.60 -11.74
C GLN A 196 -48.80 6.88 -11.51
N ALA A 197 -47.73 7.26 -12.22
CA ALA A 197 -46.42 6.62 -12.16
C ALA A 197 -45.86 6.44 -10.74
N GLU A 198 -45.99 7.47 -9.89
CA GLU A 198 -45.50 7.48 -8.50
C GLU A 198 -46.03 6.29 -7.68
N SER A 199 -47.26 5.87 -7.96
CA SER A 199 -47.93 4.80 -7.24
C SER A 199 -47.26 3.42 -7.44
N LEU A 200 -46.42 3.25 -8.47
CA LEU A 200 -45.67 2.04 -8.77
C LEU A 200 -44.29 1.99 -8.08
N VAL A 201 -43.77 3.12 -7.60
CA VAL A 201 -42.42 3.20 -7.02
C VAL A 201 -42.30 2.28 -5.80
N LYS A 202 -43.25 2.34 -4.87
CA LYS A 202 -43.22 1.50 -3.66
C LYS A 202 -43.25 -0.01 -3.96
N PRO A 203 -44.18 -0.53 -4.78
CA PRO A 203 -44.15 -1.94 -5.21
C PRO A 203 -42.82 -2.38 -5.85
N LEU A 204 -42.22 -1.53 -6.68
CA LEU A 204 -40.94 -1.81 -7.32
C LEU A 204 -39.80 -1.86 -6.29
N MET A 205 -39.72 -0.90 -5.37
CA MET A 205 -38.67 -0.89 -4.34
C MET A 205 -38.81 -2.06 -3.35
N GLN A 206 -40.02 -2.57 -3.11
CA GLN A 206 -40.23 -3.80 -2.35
C GLN A 206 -39.68 -5.05 -3.07
N THR A 207 -39.58 -5.02 -4.39
CA THR A 207 -39.19 -6.18 -5.22
C THR A 207 -37.75 -6.12 -5.72
N ILE A 208 -37.09 -4.96 -5.67
CA ILE A 208 -35.73 -4.76 -6.22
C ILE A 208 -34.64 -5.61 -5.55
N ALA A 209 -34.90 -6.09 -4.33
CA ALA A 209 -34.01 -6.99 -3.59
C ALA A 209 -34.43 -8.47 -3.62
N HIS A 210 -35.26 -8.86 -4.58
CA HIS A 210 -35.72 -10.24 -4.73
C HIS A 210 -34.56 -11.24 -4.91
N GLN A 211 -34.72 -12.47 -4.40
CA GLN A 211 -33.68 -13.53 -4.46
C GLN A 211 -33.22 -13.87 -5.89
N HIS A 212 -34.13 -13.91 -6.87
CA HIS A 212 -33.82 -14.22 -8.27
C HIS A 212 -33.34 -12.99 -9.03
N SER A 213 -32.12 -13.05 -9.59
CA SER A 213 -31.51 -11.96 -10.37
C SER A 213 -32.37 -11.52 -11.57
N ARG A 214 -33.02 -12.45 -12.28
CA ARG A 214 -33.91 -12.12 -13.41
C ARG A 214 -35.09 -11.23 -13.01
N VAL A 215 -35.60 -11.37 -11.78
CA VAL A 215 -36.65 -10.49 -11.26
C VAL A 215 -36.06 -9.12 -10.95
N ARG A 216 -34.88 -9.06 -10.31
CA ARG A 216 -34.20 -7.79 -10.00
C ARG A 216 -33.92 -6.99 -11.27
N VAL A 217 -33.46 -7.63 -12.35
CA VAL A 217 -33.27 -7.00 -13.67
C VAL A 217 -34.57 -6.37 -14.16
N SER A 218 -35.66 -7.15 -14.23
CA SER A 218 -36.94 -6.63 -14.70
C SER A 218 -37.48 -5.47 -13.85
N VAL A 219 -37.29 -5.51 -12.53
CA VAL A 219 -37.69 -4.42 -11.63
C VAL A 219 -36.86 -3.16 -11.87
N ILE A 220 -35.55 -3.29 -12.12
CA ILE A 220 -34.67 -2.15 -12.42
C ILE A 220 -35.09 -1.50 -13.74
N GLU A 221 -35.34 -2.30 -14.78
CA GLU A 221 -35.83 -1.81 -16.08
C GLU A 221 -37.19 -1.10 -15.96
N ALA A 222 -38.12 -1.69 -15.19
CA ALA A 222 -39.42 -1.08 -14.91
C ALA A 222 -39.30 0.21 -14.10
N THR A 223 -38.41 0.26 -13.10
CA THR A 223 -38.10 1.47 -12.34
C THR A 223 -37.55 2.56 -13.27
N GLY A 224 -36.66 2.18 -14.19
CA GLY A 224 -36.15 3.05 -15.24
C GLY A 224 -37.25 3.74 -16.03
N ALA A 225 -38.16 2.94 -16.59
CA ALA A 225 -39.30 3.45 -17.37
C ALA A 225 -40.28 4.29 -16.53
N VAL A 226 -40.55 3.88 -15.27
CA VAL A 226 -41.48 4.58 -14.39
C VAL A 226 -41.00 5.99 -14.06
N ILE A 227 -39.71 6.17 -13.78
CA ILE A 227 -39.15 7.50 -13.52
C ILE A 227 -39.04 8.30 -14.82
N GLN A 228 -38.58 7.68 -15.90
CA GLN A 228 -38.37 8.32 -17.21
C GLN A 228 -39.66 8.94 -17.78
N HIS A 229 -40.79 8.24 -17.65
CA HIS A 229 -42.11 8.68 -18.11
C HIS A 229 -42.99 9.23 -16.98
N GLY A 230 -42.45 9.34 -15.76
CA GLY A 230 -43.13 9.84 -14.59
C GLY A 230 -43.03 11.36 -14.43
N SER A 231 -43.33 11.84 -13.22
CA SER A 231 -43.17 13.26 -12.85
C SER A 231 -41.73 13.63 -12.47
N GLY A 232 -40.81 12.65 -12.38
CA GLY A 232 -39.41 12.82 -11.95
C GLY A 232 -39.21 13.04 -10.44
N LYS A 233 -40.29 13.31 -9.67
CA LYS A 233 -40.20 13.65 -8.24
C LYS A 233 -39.60 12.55 -7.37
N ASN A 234 -39.88 11.29 -7.69
CA ASN A 234 -39.44 10.12 -6.92
C ASN A 234 -38.05 9.61 -7.32
N THR A 235 -37.27 10.38 -8.09
CA THR A 235 -35.91 9.98 -8.48
C THR A 235 -35.05 9.72 -7.22
N ASP A 236 -35.15 10.56 -6.20
CA ASP A 236 -34.40 10.39 -4.95
C ASP A 236 -34.82 9.15 -4.15
N ASP A 237 -36.08 8.73 -4.26
CA ASP A 237 -36.60 7.55 -3.58
C ASP A 237 -36.00 6.25 -4.14
N VAL A 238 -35.55 6.25 -5.40
CA VAL A 238 -35.05 5.05 -6.09
C VAL A 238 -33.52 4.99 -6.19
N LEU A 239 -32.83 6.12 -6.14
CA LEU A 239 -31.38 6.20 -6.38
C LEU A 239 -30.57 5.37 -5.38
N SER A 240 -30.94 5.39 -4.09
CA SER A 240 -30.24 4.62 -3.05
C SER A 240 -30.35 3.10 -3.29
N HIS A 241 -31.51 2.64 -3.76
CA HIS A 241 -31.72 1.23 -4.11
C HIS A 241 -30.93 0.82 -5.36
N LEU A 242 -30.85 1.69 -6.38
CA LEU A 242 -30.02 1.44 -7.56
C LEU A 242 -28.53 1.42 -7.22
N ALA A 243 -28.06 2.34 -6.36
CA ALA A 243 -26.69 2.34 -5.86
C ALA A 243 -26.32 1.01 -5.18
N GLN A 244 -27.21 0.47 -4.34
CA GLN A 244 -27.02 -0.85 -3.72
C GLN A 244 -27.01 -2.01 -4.72
N ARG A 245 -27.59 -1.85 -5.93
CA ARG A 245 -27.56 -2.86 -7.00
C ARG A 245 -26.32 -2.78 -7.88
N LEU A 246 -25.49 -1.74 -7.76
CA LEU A 246 -24.14 -1.74 -8.34
C LEU A 246 -23.19 -2.73 -7.64
N PHE A 247 -23.55 -3.21 -6.45
CA PHE A 247 -22.80 -4.22 -5.70
C PHE A 247 -23.43 -5.62 -5.80
N ASP A 248 -24.41 -5.82 -6.70
CA ASP A 248 -25.08 -7.10 -6.85
C ASP A 248 -24.13 -8.16 -7.43
N ASP A 249 -24.18 -9.38 -6.88
CA ASP A 249 -23.35 -10.51 -7.35
C ASP A 249 -23.62 -10.85 -8.81
N SER A 250 -24.84 -10.60 -9.31
CA SER A 250 -25.21 -10.88 -10.69
C SER A 250 -24.77 -9.74 -11.63
N PRO A 251 -23.89 -10.02 -12.62
CA PRO A 251 -23.50 -9.02 -13.61
C PRO A 251 -24.67 -8.43 -14.39
N GLN A 252 -25.71 -9.23 -14.66
CA GLN A 252 -26.89 -8.77 -15.40
C GLN A 252 -27.67 -7.70 -14.63
N VAL A 253 -27.70 -7.80 -13.30
CA VAL A 253 -28.33 -6.78 -12.44
C VAL A 253 -27.54 -5.49 -12.50
N ARG A 254 -26.21 -5.55 -12.34
CA ARG A 254 -25.33 -4.37 -12.44
C ARG A 254 -25.45 -3.71 -13.81
N LYS A 255 -25.43 -4.50 -14.90
CA LYS A 255 -25.62 -4.05 -16.28
C LYS A 255 -26.96 -3.32 -16.46
N ALA A 256 -28.05 -3.84 -15.88
CA ALA A 256 -29.36 -3.19 -15.94
C ALA A 256 -29.36 -1.82 -15.25
N VAL A 257 -28.70 -1.69 -14.09
CA VAL A 257 -28.52 -0.39 -13.42
C VAL A 257 -27.74 0.58 -14.31
N THR A 258 -26.61 0.14 -14.87
CA THR A 258 -25.79 0.94 -15.79
C THR A 258 -26.60 1.46 -16.98
N ALA A 259 -27.39 0.58 -17.61
CA ALA A 259 -28.25 0.94 -18.74
C ALA A 259 -29.32 1.97 -18.37
N VAL A 260 -30.03 1.76 -17.25
CA VAL A 260 -31.08 2.67 -16.78
C VAL A 260 -30.52 4.04 -16.41
N VAL A 261 -29.40 4.09 -15.67
CA VAL A 261 -28.78 5.36 -15.27
C VAL A 261 -28.24 6.11 -16.48
N GLY A 262 -27.63 5.41 -17.45
CA GLY A 262 -27.18 6.01 -18.69
C GLY A 262 -28.34 6.56 -19.53
N ASP A 263 -29.45 5.84 -19.61
CA ASP A 263 -30.66 6.32 -20.29
C ASP A 263 -31.21 7.59 -19.62
N TRP A 264 -31.23 7.65 -18.28
CA TRP A 264 -31.63 8.87 -17.57
C TRP A 264 -30.66 10.04 -17.81
N LEU A 265 -29.35 9.79 -17.91
CA LEU A 265 -28.36 10.80 -18.25
C LEU A 265 -28.53 11.37 -19.66
N LEU A 266 -29.15 10.64 -20.57
CA LEU A 266 -29.42 11.07 -21.95
C LEU A 266 -30.81 11.72 -22.09
N HIS A 267 -31.82 11.08 -21.51
CA HIS A 267 -33.22 11.30 -21.91
C HIS A 267 -34.12 11.78 -20.78
N LEU A 268 -33.71 11.76 -19.50
CA LEU A 268 -34.60 12.21 -18.42
C LEU A 268 -34.90 13.71 -18.58
N ARG A 269 -36.17 14.09 -18.45
CA ARG A 269 -36.67 15.43 -18.76
C ARG A 269 -35.97 16.55 -17.97
N ASP A 270 -35.69 16.31 -16.69
CA ASP A 270 -34.97 17.23 -15.79
C ASP A 270 -33.60 16.67 -15.36
N ARG A 271 -32.90 15.99 -16.28
CA ARG A 271 -31.62 15.32 -15.98
C ARG A 271 -30.56 16.26 -15.38
N TYR A 272 -30.56 17.55 -15.73
CA TYR A 272 -29.57 18.53 -15.26
C TYR A 272 -29.59 18.68 -13.74
N SER A 273 -30.78 18.67 -13.14
CA SER A 273 -30.97 18.72 -11.68
C SER A 273 -30.38 17.50 -10.97
N TYR A 274 -30.30 16.35 -11.66
CA TYR A 274 -29.87 15.07 -11.10
C TYR A 274 -28.47 14.63 -11.54
N PHE A 275 -27.75 15.38 -12.38
CA PHE A 275 -26.40 14.99 -12.84
C PHE A 275 -25.45 14.64 -11.70
N HIS A 276 -25.37 15.47 -10.64
CA HIS A 276 -24.54 15.18 -9.46
C HIS A 276 -24.87 13.86 -8.74
N LYS A 277 -26.06 13.26 -8.96
CA LYS A 277 -26.46 11.97 -8.39
C LYS A 277 -26.32 10.82 -9.40
N LEU A 278 -26.54 11.08 -10.68
CA LEU A 278 -26.48 10.07 -11.74
C LEU A 278 -25.05 9.78 -12.22
N ILE A 279 -24.21 10.81 -12.34
CA ILE A 279 -22.80 10.70 -12.74
C ILE A 279 -22.04 9.67 -11.89
N PRO A 280 -22.04 9.73 -10.54
CA PRO A 280 -21.29 8.77 -9.74
C PRO A 280 -21.80 7.33 -9.89
N LEU A 281 -23.09 7.12 -10.14
CA LEU A 281 -23.65 5.79 -10.38
C LEU A 281 -23.16 5.19 -11.71
N LEU A 282 -23.16 5.97 -12.79
CA LEU A 282 -22.66 5.50 -14.09
C LEU A 282 -21.14 5.30 -14.07
N LEU A 283 -20.38 6.27 -13.56
CA LEU A 283 -18.92 6.22 -13.56
C LEU A 283 -18.38 5.12 -12.65
N SER A 284 -19.11 4.71 -11.61
CA SER A 284 -18.75 3.53 -10.80
C SER A 284 -18.75 2.23 -11.62
N SER A 285 -19.54 2.15 -12.70
CA SER A 285 -19.58 0.99 -13.60
C SER A 285 -18.39 0.91 -14.57
N ILE A 286 -17.60 1.98 -14.73
CA ILE A 286 -16.40 1.98 -15.61
C ILE A 286 -15.31 1.06 -15.05
N SER A 287 -15.28 0.86 -13.74
CA SER A 287 -14.35 -0.04 -13.06
C SER A 287 -14.98 -1.40 -12.74
N ASP A 288 -16.09 -1.79 -13.39
CA ASP A 288 -16.68 -3.12 -13.17
C ASP A 288 -15.74 -4.25 -13.59
N GLU A 289 -15.82 -5.40 -12.91
CA GLU A 289 -15.02 -6.58 -13.24
C GLU A 289 -15.35 -7.14 -14.64
N ILE A 290 -16.61 -6.99 -15.07
CA ILE A 290 -17.09 -7.53 -16.35
C ILE A 290 -16.85 -6.52 -17.49
N PRO A 291 -16.07 -6.89 -18.54
CA PRO A 291 -15.74 -5.97 -19.64
C PRO A 291 -16.95 -5.40 -20.36
N GLU A 292 -18.01 -6.19 -20.55
CA GLU A 292 -19.25 -5.76 -21.20
C GLU A 292 -19.90 -4.57 -20.48
N ILE A 293 -19.87 -4.57 -19.14
CA ILE A 293 -20.44 -3.49 -18.32
C ILE A 293 -19.58 -2.23 -18.43
N ARG A 294 -18.24 -2.39 -18.38
CA ARG A 294 -17.31 -1.26 -18.54
C ARG A 294 -17.49 -0.57 -19.89
N LEU A 295 -17.61 -1.36 -20.97
CA LEU A 295 -17.80 -0.84 -22.32
C LEU A 295 -19.15 -0.14 -22.47
N LEU A 296 -20.22 -0.71 -21.92
CA LEU A 296 -21.54 -0.09 -21.89
C LEU A 296 -21.53 1.25 -21.14
N ALA A 297 -20.91 1.28 -19.96
CA ALA A 297 -20.80 2.50 -19.15
C ALA A 297 -20.00 3.59 -19.88
N ALA A 298 -18.86 3.22 -20.49
CA ALA A 298 -18.01 4.14 -21.25
C ALA A 298 -18.73 4.70 -22.48
N ASP A 299 -19.49 3.87 -23.21
CA ASP A 299 -20.25 4.31 -24.38
C ASP A 299 -21.40 5.26 -24.00
N LEU A 300 -22.22 4.89 -23.00
CA LEU A 300 -23.29 5.76 -22.49
C LEU A 300 -22.73 7.08 -21.96
N TRP A 301 -21.59 7.05 -21.28
CA TRP A 301 -20.94 8.26 -20.77
C TRP A 301 -20.44 9.16 -21.89
N ARG A 302 -19.83 8.58 -22.94
CA ARG A 302 -19.42 9.32 -24.15
C ARG A 302 -20.62 9.96 -24.84
N GLN A 303 -21.72 9.23 -24.99
CA GLN A 303 -22.95 9.76 -25.58
C GLN A 303 -23.52 10.93 -24.74
N ALA A 304 -23.55 10.80 -23.41
CA ALA A 304 -24.04 11.85 -22.52
C ALA A 304 -23.18 13.12 -22.60
N GLY A 305 -21.85 12.96 -22.67
CA GLY A 305 -20.93 14.08 -22.88
C GLY A 305 -21.16 14.78 -24.22
N LEU A 306 -21.28 14.02 -25.32
CA LEU A 306 -21.54 14.58 -26.66
C LEU A 306 -22.90 15.27 -26.76
N GLN A 307 -23.92 14.73 -26.10
CA GLN A 307 -25.24 15.37 -26.05
C GLN A 307 -25.17 16.68 -25.27
N TRP A 308 -24.51 16.69 -24.11
CA TRP A 308 -24.33 17.90 -23.33
C TRP A 308 -23.52 18.96 -24.09
N GLU A 309 -22.45 18.58 -24.80
CA GLU A 309 -21.70 19.51 -25.67
C GLU A 309 -22.61 20.21 -26.68
N LYS A 310 -23.44 19.45 -27.40
CA LYS A 310 -24.38 19.99 -28.40
C LYS A 310 -25.42 20.92 -27.79
N GLU A 311 -25.87 20.64 -26.57
CA GLU A 311 -26.90 21.41 -25.89
C GLU A 311 -26.37 22.71 -25.26
N ASN A 312 -25.05 22.81 -25.04
CA ASN A 312 -24.41 23.96 -24.38
C ASN A 312 -23.30 24.57 -25.25
N GLU A 313 -23.35 24.39 -26.57
CA GLU A 313 -22.30 24.83 -27.53
C GLU A 313 -21.95 26.31 -27.35
N ASP A 314 -22.95 27.16 -27.18
CA ASP A 314 -22.78 28.61 -27.00
C ASP A 314 -21.98 28.95 -25.72
N ASP A 315 -22.14 28.17 -24.64
CA ASP A 315 -21.47 28.39 -23.35
C ASP A 315 -20.00 27.93 -23.36
N ILE A 316 -19.64 26.98 -24.22
CA ILE A 316 -18.32 26.31 -24.22
C ILE A 316 -17.54 26.53 -25.51
N LYS A 317 -18.00 27.41 -26.40
CA LYS A 317 -17.40 27.66 -27.71
C LYS A 317 -15.88 27.88 -27.67
N ASP A 318 -15.42 28.75 -26.78
CA ASP A 318 -13.98 29.00 -26.60
C ASP A 318 -13.23 27.72 -26.18
N LYS A 319 -13.83 26.88 -25.34
CA LYS A 319 -13.22 25.61 -24.93
C LYS A 319 -13.17 24.61 -26.09
N MET A 320 -14.19 24.59 -26.95
CA MET A 320 -14.23 23.74 -28.15
C MET A 320 -13.15 24.15 -29.16
N ASP A 321 -12.88 25.45 -29.30
CA ASP A 321 -11.88 25.94 -30.25
C ASP A 321 -10.43 25.75 -29.75
N PHE A 322 -10.19 25.79 -28.43
CA PHE A 322 -8.83 25.87 -27.88
C PHE A 322 -8.39 24.74 -26.91
N LEU A 323 -9.28 23.91 -26.36
CA LEU A 323 -8.96 22.94 -25.28
C LEU A 323 -9.12 21.46 -25.64
N LEU A 324 -9.12 21.13 -26.93
CA LEU A 324 -9.28 19.74 -27.41
C LEU A 324 -8.02 18.90 -27.23
N THR A 325 -6.83 19.51 -27.33
CA THR A 325 -5.56 18.80 -27.16
C THR A 325 -5.31 18.42 -25.71
N PRO A 326 -4.91 17.16 -25.41
CA PRO A 326 -4.50 16.76 -24.08
C PRO A 326 -3.39 17.66 -23.52
N PRO A 327 -3.37 17.91 -22.20
CA PRO A 327 -2.24 18.56 -21.55
C PRO A 327 -0.92 17.85 -21.87
N PRO A 328 0.22 18.56 -21.93
CA PRO A 328 1.52 17.98 -22.29
C PRO A 328 1.97 16.78 -21.43
N HIS A 329 1.45 16.68 -20.22
CA HIS A 329 1.81 15.68 -19.22
C HIS A 329 0.66 14.73 -18.88
N PHE A 330 -0.31 14.58 -19.79
CA PHE A 330 -1.41 13.65 -19.59
C PHE A 330 -0.90 12.19 -19.42
N PRO A 331 -1.51 11.37 -18.55
CA PRO A 331 -1.03 10.00 -18.30
C PRO A 331 -0.92 9.15 -19.58
N GLN A 332 0.20 8.44 -19.74
CA GLN A 332 0.45 7.60 -20.92
C GLN A 332 -0.50 6.40 -20.97
N GLY A 333 -1.02 6.08 -22.15
CA GLY A 333 -1.89 4.92 -22.37
C GLY A 333 -3.33 5.09 -21.87
N VAL A 334 -3.70 6.29 -21.39
CA VAL A 334 -5.06 6.60 -20.91
C VAL A 334 -5.78 7.47 -21.95
N GLU A 335 -6.99 7.07 -22.37
CA GLU A 335 -7.83 7.86 -23.25
C GLU A 335 -8.37 9.08 -22.48
N ARG A 336 -8.15 10.28 -23.02
CA ARG A 336 -8.68 11.51 -22.43
C ARG A 336 -10.19 11.59 -22.64
N PRO A 337 -11.00 11.82 -21.58
CA PRO A 337 -12.44 12.00 -21.74
C PRO A 337 -12.79 13.20 -22.63
N GLY A 338 -13.91 13.08 -23.37
CA GLY A 338 -14.46 14.17 -24.19
C GLY A 338 -14.78 15.44 -23.38
N LEU A 339 -14.89 16.58 -24.05
CA LEU A 339 -15.04 17.89 -23.37
C LEU A 339 -16.30 17.93 -22.50
N GLY A 340 -17.44 17.45 -22.98
CA GLY A 340 -18.71 17.43 -22.26
C GLY A 340 -18.67 16.50 -21.06
N CYS A 341 -18.01 15.35 -21.17
CA CYS A 341 -17.78 14.45 -20.04
C CYS A 341 -16.98 15.17 -18.94
N ARG A 342 -15.94 15.92 -19.32
CA ARG A 342 -15.13 16.70 -18.37
C ARG A 342 -15.95 17.82 -17.74
N GLU A 343 -16.66 18.62 -18.53
CA GLU A 343 -17.51 19.71 -18.02
C GLU A 343 -18.62 19.22 -17.09
N LEU A 344 -19.25 18.07 -17.39
CA LEU A 344 -20.24 17.44 -16.53
C LEU A 344 -19.66 17.10 -15.16
N VAL A 345 -18.43 16.57 -15.10
CA VAL A 345 -17.77 16.29 -13.81
C VAL A 345 -17.38 17.59 -13.12
N VAL A 346 -16.72 18.52 -13.82
CA VAL A 346 -16.24 19.79 -13.27
C VAL A 346 -17.37 20.58 -12.61
N ARG A 347 -18.50 20.75 -13.32
CA ARG A 347 -19.66 21.52 -12.82
C ARG A 347 -20.32 20.88 -11.59
N ASN A 348 -20.14 19.58 -11.38
CA ASN A 348 -20.73 18.84 -10.27
C ASN A 348 -19.71 18.48 -9.16
N LEU A 349 -18.42 18.74 -9.36
CA LEU A 349 -17.34 18.27 -8.50
C LEU A 349 -17.48 18.75 -7.05
N GLY A 350 -17.92 20.00 -6.84
CA GLY A 350 -18.17 20.54 -5.51
C GLY A 350 -19.21 19.79 -4.67
N ARG A 351 -20.17 19.11 -5.31
CA ARG A 351 -21.14 18.23 -4.63
C ARG A 351 -20.64 16.80 -4.51
N LEU A 352 -19.81 16.34 -5.43
CA LEU A 352 -19.27 14.98 -5.47
C LEU A 352 -18.18 14.76 -4.41
N VAL A 353 -17.26 15.71 -4.24
CA VAL A 353 -16.11 15.56 -3.30
C VAL A 353 -16.57 15.31 -1.85
N PRO A 354 -17.56 16.03 -1.29
CA PRO A 354 -18.06 15.72 0.05
C PRO A 354 -18.64 14.31 0.18
N ALA A 355 -19.39 13.83 -0.83
CA ALA A 355 -19.97 12.49 -0.82
C ALA A 355 -18.88 11.41 -0.88
N ILE A 356 -17.91 11.53 -1.79
CA ILE A 356 -16.75 10.63 -1.89
C ILE A 356 -15.98 10.61 -0.56
N SER A 357 -15.82 11.78 0.05
CA SER A 357 -15.11 11.90 1.31
C SER A 357 -15.79 11.18 2.47
N HIS A 358 -17.11 11.01 2.41
CA HIS A 358 -17.88 10.24 3.38
C HIS A 358 -17.74 8.73 3.06
N ASP A 359 -17.99 8.35 1.80
CA ASP A 359 -18.10 6.96 1.39
C ASP A 359 -16.75 6.21 1.34
N VAL A 360 -15.63 6.91 1.13
CA VAL A 360 -14.29 6.30 1.18
C VAL A 360 -13.90 5.90 2.61
N THR A 361 -14.62 6.38 3.61
CA THR A 361 -14.43 6.01 5.03
C THR A 361 -15.58 5.17 5.56
N ASP A 362 -16.44 4.64 4.69
CA ASP A 362 -17.59 3.83 5.08
C ASP A 362 -17.15 2.51 5.75
N TRP A 363 -17.97 2.01 6.67
CA TRP A 363 -17.67 0.76 7.38
C TRP A 363 -17.66 -0.46 6.45
N LEU A 364 -18.34 -0.42 5.30
CA LEU A 364 -18.34 -1.46 4.28
C LEU A 364 -17.14 -1.35 3.33
N VAL A 365 -16.30 -2.39 3.32
CA VAL A 365 -15.15 -2.52 2.41
C VAL A 365 -15.53 -2.34 0.92
N PRO A 366 -16.60 -2.98 0.39
CA PRO A 366 -16.96 -2.81 -1.02
C PRO A 366 -17.24 -1.35 -1.38
N THR A 367 -17.92 -0.61 -0.49
CA THR A 367 -18.22 0.82 -0.68
C THR A 367 -16.94 1.64 -0.77
N ARG A 368 -15.99 1.43 0.17
CA ARG A 368 -14.70 2.13 0.16
C ARG A 368 -13.90 1.82 -1.11
N LEU A 369 -13.86 0.55 -1.52
CA LEU A 369 -13.15 0.12 -2.73
C LEU A 369 -13.72 0.80 -3.99
N ARG A 370 -15.04 0.73 -4.22
CA ARG A 370 -15.68 1.37 -5.38
C ARG A 370 -15.51 2.89 -5.36
N THR A 371 -15.61 3.50 -4.19
CA THR A 371 -15.43 4.95 -4.02
C THR A 371 -14.00 5.39 -4.34
N SER A 372 -12.99 4.63 -3.91
CA SER A 372 -11.58 4.91 -4.23
C SER A 372 -11.28 4.81 -5.73
N GLN A 373 -11.91 3.87 -6.44
CA GLN A 373 -11.83 3.75 -7.90
C GLN A 373 -12.52 4.95 -8.58
N LEU A 374 -13.73 5.31 -8.13
CA LEU A 374 -14.48 6.44 -8.65
C LEU A 374 -13.72 7.76 -8.49
N LEU A 375 -13.01 7.96 -7.37
CA LEU A 375 -12.19 9.16 -7.16
C LEU A 375 -11.14 9.32 -8.27
N SER A 376 -10.44 8.26 -8.64
CA SER A 376 -9.45 8.30 -9.73
C SER A 376 -10.10 8.68 -11.08
N VAL A 377 -11.27 8.11 -11.38
CA VAL A 377 -12.04 8.44 -12.59
C VAL A 377 -12.42 9.92 -12.57
N LEU A 378 -12.95 10.44 -11.45
CA LEU A 378 -13.38 11.83 -11.36
C LEU A 378 -12.22 12.82 -11.49
N LEU A 379 -11.07 12.54 -10.88
CA LEU A 379 -9.89 13.41 -11.01
C LEU A 379 -9.32 13.42 -12.44
N LEU A 380 -9.39 12.30 -13.15
CA LEU A 380 -9.03 12.24 -14.58
C LEU A 380 -9.93 13.14 -15.44
N HIS A 381 -11.21 13.26 -15.08
CA HIS A 381 -12.17 14.13 -15.77
C HIS A 381 -12.05 15.60 -15.35
N ALA A 382 -11.77 15.84 -14.07
CA ALA A 382 -11.65 17.19 -13.51
C ALA A 382 -10.37 17.91 -13.96
N GLU A 383 -9.30 17.18 -14.25
CA GLU A 383 -8.01 17.73 -14.64
C GLU A 383 -7.57 18.84 -13.66
N ASP A 384 -7.21 20.02 -14.17
CA ASP A 384 -6.74 21.19 -13.43
C ASP A 384 -7.80 21.80 -12.49
N HIS A 385 -9.09 21.56 -12.75
CA HIS A 385 -10.18 22.05 -11.89
C HIS A 385 -10.17 21.40 -10.50
N SER A 386 -9.47 20.28 -10.34
CA SER A 386 -9.18 19.67 -9.05
C SER A 386 -8.49 20.64 -8.07
N THR A 387 -7.79 21.65 -8.58
CA THR A 387 -7.10 22.68 -7.79
C THR A 387 -8.03 23.37 -6.79
N GLN A 388 -9.28 23.66 -7.18
CA GLN A 388 -10.26 24.36 -6.33
C GLN A 388 -10.74 23.51 -5.14
N HIS A 389 -10.63 22.19 -5.27
CA HIS A 389 -11.06 21.21 -4.27
C HIS A 389 -9.88 20.52 -3.57
N LEU A 390 -8.66 21.06 -3.73
CA LEU A 390 -7.45 20.38 -3.27
C LEU A 390 -7.45 20.09 -1.77
N GLN A 391 -7.84 21.06 -0.94
CA GLN A 391 -7.84 20.90 0.52
C GLN A 391 -8.78 19.77 0.99
N PRO A 392 -10.07 19.70 0.60
CA PRO A 392 -10.91 18.57 0.96
C PRO A 392 -10.42 17.25 0.35
N LEU A 393 -9.91 17.25 -0.89
CA LEU A 393 -9.34 16.05 -1.52
C LEU A 393 -8.14 15.49 -0.75
N LEU A 394 -7.21 16.35 -0.31
CA LEU A 394 -6.09 15.94 0.53
C LEU A 394 -6.56 15.36 1.87
N ALA A 395 -7.52 16.00 2.53
CA ALA A 395 -8.10 15.48 3.77
C ALA A 395 -8.81 14.13 3.59
N THR A 396 -9.42 13.89 2.43
CA THR A 396 -9.98 12.59 2.04
C THR A 396 -8.87 11.56 1.83
N LEU A 397 -7.82 11.90 1.07
CA LEU A 397 -6.70 11.01 0.78
C LEU A 397 -5.92 10.60 2.03
N TYR A 398 -5.69 11.52 2.97
CA TYR A 398 -5.00 11.18 4.23
C TYR A 398 -5.74 10.13 5.04
N ARG A 399 -7.07 10.22 5.12
CA ARG A 399 -7.90 9.21 5.81
C ARG A 399 -7.90 7.89 5.05
N ALA A 400 -8.07 7.93 3.73
CA ALA A 400 -8.11 6.72 2.91
C ALA A 400 -6.75 5.98 2.84
N CYS A 401 -5.63 6.69 2.93
CA CYS A 401 -4.30 6.08 2.96
C CYS A 401 -3.97 5.38 4.30
N THR A 402 -4.83 5.53 5.31
CA THR A 402 -4.73 4.79 6.58
C THR A 402 -5.63 3.55 6.62
N ASP A 403 -6.27 3.19 5.50
CA ASP A 403 -7.15 2.03 5.41
C ASP A 403 -6.39 0.71 5.60
N THR A 404 -7.09 -0.30 6.13
CA THR A 404 -6.55 -1.65 6.28
C THR A 404 -6.49 -2.39 4.94
N GLU A 405 -7.35 -2.02 3.99
CA GLU A 405 -7.43 -2.64 2.67
C GLU A 405 -6.43 -2.00 1.69
N ARG A 406 -5.45 -2.80 1.24
CA ARG A 406 -4.37 -2.33 0.36
C ARG A 406 -4.87 -1.78 -0.98
N ASP A 407 -5.94 -2.35 -1.52
CA ASP A 407 -6.49 -1.91 -2.81
C ASP A 407 -7.12 -0.52 -2.72
N VAL A 408 -7.75 -0.19 -1.58
CA VAL A 408 -8.27 1.18 -1.31
C VAL A 408 -7.11 2.18 -1.30
N VAL A 409 -6.04 1.86 -0.56
CA VAL A 409 -4.84 2.70 -0.50
C VAL A 409 -4.23 2.85 -1.89
N SER A 410 -4.05 1.76 -2.64
CA SER A 410 -3.50 1.77 -4.01
C SER A 410 -4.28 2.68 -4.95
N ASN A 411 -5.62 2.58 -4.95
CA ASN A 411 -6.48 3.44 -5.77
C ASN A 411 -6.39 4.91 -5.34
N CYS A 412 -6.32 5.19 -4.04
CA CYS A 412 -6.13 6.55 -3.55
C CYS A 412 -4.76 7.12 -3.89
N LEU A 413 -3.70 6.31 -3.92
CA LEU A 413 -2.38 6.75 -4.41
C LEU A 413 -2.37 6.99 -5.92
N ALA A 414 -3.13 6.23 -6.70
CA ALA A 414 -3.35 6.53 -8.11
C ALA A 414 -4.09 7.86 -8.31
N ALA A 415 -5.12 8.13 -7.50
CA ALA A 415 -5.81 9.42 -7.46
C ALA A 415 -4.86 10.58 -7.06
N ALA A 416 -4.00 10.37 -6.06
CA ALA A 416 -3.00 11.35 -5.63
C ALA A 416 -1.95 11.63 -6.73
N LYS A 417 -1.54 10.62 -7.51
CA LYS A 417 -0.69 10.83 -8.69
C LYS A 417 -1.35 11.74 -9.72
N LEU A 418 -2.66 11.59 -9.97
CA LEU A 418 -3.40 12.48 -10.86
C LEU A 418 -3.42 13.93 -10.35
N LEU A 419 -3.53 14.15 -9.03
CA LEU A 419 -3.36 15.49 -8.46
C LEU A 419 -1.97 16.07 -8.77
N GLY A 420 -0.91 15.27 -8.66
CA GLY A 420 0.43 15.68 -9.06
C GLY A 420 0.58 16.01 -10.54
N THR A 421 -0.21 15.36 -11.39
CA THR A 421 -0.23 15.60 -12.83
C THR A 421 -0.92 16.90 -13.21
N PHE A 422 -2.07 17.19 -12.59
CA PHE A 422 -2.96 18.27 -13.02
C PHE A 422 -2.91 19.53 -12.14
N VAL A 423 -2.54 19.41 -10.87
CA VAL A 423 -2.48 20.54 -9.94
C VAL A 423 -1.07 21.16 -9.98
N PRO A 424 -0.94 22.50 -10.14
CA PRO A 424 0.35 23.14 -10.14
C PRO A 424 1.13 22.95 -8.82
N PRO A 425 2.44 22.66 -8.86
CA PRO A 425 3.27 22.45 -7.66
C PRO A 425 3.19 23.54 -6.58
N PRO A 426 3.18 24.85 -6.91
CA PRO A 426 3.06 25.88 -5.89
C PRO A 426 1.82 25.73 -5.00
N VAL A 427 0.72 25.20 -5.55
CA VAL A 427 -0.56 25.07 -4.83
C VAL A 427 -0.53 23.86 -3.90
N PHE A 428 -0.15 22.69 -4.42
CA PHE A 428 -0.14 21.48 -3.59
C PHE A 428 1.01 21.48 -2.58
N LEU A 429 2.18 22.04 -2.91
CA LEU A 429 3.31 22.09 -1.99
C LEU A 429 3.01 23.00 -0.80
N LYS A 430 2.30 24.11 -1.00
CA LYS A 430 1.90 25.00 0.09
C LYS A 430 1.11 24.25 1.17
N LEU A 431 0.20 23.36 0.78
CA LEU A 431 -0.61 22.59 1.71
C LEU A 431 0.11 21.33 2.22
N LEU A 432 0.68 20.53 1.31
CA LEU A 432 1.30 19.25 1.66
C LEU A 432 2.51 19.42 2.56
N LEU A 433 3.39 20.39 2.29
CA LEU A 433 4.60 20.58 3.09
C LEU A 433 4.25 21.05 4.50
N GLU A 434 3.25 21.91 4.66
CA GLU A 434 2.73 22.30 5.98
C GLU A 434 2.23 21.09 6.76
N HIS A 435 1.44 20.22 6.12
CA HIS A 435 0.92 18.99 6.74
C HIS A 435 2.00 17.93 7.02
N VAL A 436 3.11 17.91 6.28
CA VAL A 436 4.27 17.05 6.57
C VAL A 436 5.03 17.56 7.79
N THR A 437 5.20 18.88 7.91
CA THR A 437 5.88 19.49 9.08
C THR A 437 5.03 19.46 10.36
N ALA A 438 3.71 19.53 10.22
CA ALA A 438 2.74 19.53 11.32
C ALA A 438 1.57 18.59 11.00
N PRO A 439 1.73 17.27 11.21
CA PRO A 439 0.69 16.30 10.87
C PRO A 439 -0.54 16.47 11.77
N HIS A 440 -1.73 16.54 11.15
CA HIS A 440 -3.01 16.68 11.87
C HIS A 440 -3.37 15.46 12.73
N SER A 441 -2.87 14.28 12.37
CA SER A 441 -3.16 13.03 13.08
C SER A 441 -1.87 12.44 13.66
N PRO A 442 -1.67 12.50 14.99
CA PRO A 442 -0.46 11.97 15.62
C PRO A 442 -0.39 10.44 15.57
N SER A 443 -1.53 9.75 15.38
CA SER A 443 -1.59 8.29 15.23
C SER A 443 -1.13 7.81 13.84
N HIS A 444 -1.22 8.69 12.83
CA HIS A 444 -0.90 8.37 11.43
C HIS A 444 -0.05 9.47 10.76
N PRO A 445 1.12 9.83 11.33
CA PRO A 445 1.94 10.93 10.83
C PRO A 445 2.53 10.65 9.43
N TRP A 446 2.52 9.40 8.97
CA TRP A 446 3.03 8.99 7.66
C TRP A 446 2.06 9.28 6.50
N ALA A 447 0.76 9.50 6.75
CA ALA A 447 -0.22 9.65 5.68
C ALA A 447 0.03 10.87 4.77
N PRO A 448 0.41 12.06 5.29
CA PRO A 448 0.83 13.19 4.44
C PRO A 448 2.05 12.88 3.58
N LEU A 449 3.05 12.15 4.10
CA LEU A 449 4.23 11.74 3.34
C LEU A 449 3.86 10.75 2.23
N MET A 450 2.98 9.79 2.52
CA MET A 450 2.51 8.81 1.53
C MET A 450 1.81 9.50 0.35
N VAL A 451 0.93 10.46 0.64
CA VAL A 451 0.25 11.25 -0.39
C VAL A 451 1.24 12.17 -1.11
N LEU A 452 2.19 12.78 -0.41
CA LEU A 452 3.24 13.59 -1.03
C LEU A 452 4.07 12.76 -2.02
N ALA A 453 4.53 11.57 -1.65
CA ALA A 453 5.28 10.68 -2.55
C ALA A 453 4.48 10.37 -3.83
N ALA A 454 3.18 10.10 -3.70
CA ALA A 454 2.31 9.84 -4.84
C ALA A 454 2.12 11.09 -5.73
N VAL A 455 1.87 12.25 -5.14
CA VAL A 455 1.74 13.53 -5.86
C VAL A 455 3.05 13.88 -6.59
N LEU A 456 4.20 13.72 -5.93
CA LEU A 456 5.52 13.93 -6.55
C LEU A 456 5.73 12.96 -7.72
N GLY A 457 5.37 11.68 -7.53
CA GLY A 457 5.50 10.65 -8.56
C GLY A 457 4.59 10.85 -9.78
N GLY A 458 3.54 11.67 -9.68
CA GLY A 458 2.70 12.08 -10.81
C GLY A 458 3.08 13.43 -11.41
N CYS A 459 4.02 14.17 -10.81
CA CYS A 459 4.39 15.51 -11.23
C CYS A 459 5.54 15.47 -12.26
N PRO A 460 5.39 16.15 -13.41
CA PRO A 460 6.40 16.11 -14.46
C PRO A 460 7.65 16.92 -14.09
N ARG A 461 8.82 16.43 -14.53
CA ARG A 461 10.15 17.01 -14.29
C ARG A 461 10.23 18.54 -14.46
N PRO A 462 9.73 19.15 -15.56
CA PRO A 462 9.89 20.60 -15.78
C PRO A 462 9.16 21.46 -14.75
N LEU A 463 8.02 20.97 -14.24
CA LEU A 463 7.23 21.67 -13.23
C LEU A 463 7.76 21.44 -11.83
N LEU A 464 8.35 20.26 -11.57
CA LEU A 464 8.87 19.89 -10.25
C LEU A 464 10.25 20.49 -9.96
N LYS A 465 11.11 20.59 -10.99
CA LYS A 465 12.50 21.08 -10.88
C LYS A 465 12.65 22.40 -10.09
N PRO A 466 11.85 23.46 -10.32
CA PRO A 466 12.00 24.72 -9.59
C PRO A 466 11.75 24.60 -8.07
N HIS A 467 11.06 23.55 -7.63
CA HIS A 467 10.65 23.35 -6.26
C HIS A 467 11.49 22.30 -5.51
N LEU A 468 12.44 21.65 -6.19
CA LEU A 468 13.29 20.61 -5.61
C LEU A 468 13.95 21.05 -4.30
N GLN A 469 14.53 22.24 -4.28
CA GLN A 469 15.18 22.78 -3.08
C GLN A 469 14.21 22.89 -1.91
N GLN A 470 13.01 23.40 -2.15
CA GLN A 470 11.99 23.55 -1.11
C GLN A 470 11.58 22.18 -0.55
N ILE A 471 11.27 21.22 -1.43
CA ILE A 471 10.82 19.87 -1.03
C ILE A 471 11.91 19.16 -0.24
N ALA A 472 13.12 19.09 -0.79
CA ALA A 472 14.23 18.38 -0.16
C ALA A 472 14.63 19.03 1.18
N SER A 473 14.63 20.37 1.26
CA SER A 473 14.90 21.06 2.51
C SER A 473 13.83 20.79 3.57
N THR A 474 12.54 20.74 3.21
CA THR A 474 11.47 20.36 4.14
C THR A 474 11.60 18.92 4.61
N LEU A 475 11.88 17.96 3.71
CA LEU A 475 12.05 16.56 4.10
C LEU A 475 13.25 16.35 5.03
N ALA A 476 14.31 17.15 4.88
CA ALA A 476 15.50 17.12 5.73
C ALA A 476 15.35 17.89 7.06
N GLN A 477 14.20 18.51 7.33
CA GLN A 477 13.98 19.24 8.58
C GLN A 477 13.98 18.29 9.80
N PRO A 478 14.56 18.70 10.93
CA PRO A 478 14.59 17.88 12.14
C PRO A 478 13.20 17.41 12.59
N GLU A 479 12.17 18.24 12.45
CA GLU A 479 10.78 17.94 12.85
C GLU A 479 10.18 16.80 12.03
N VAL A 480 10.51 16.72 10.74
CA VAL A 480 10.08 15.63 9.85
C VAL A 480 10.92 14.38 10.11
N CYS A 481 12.20 14.56 10.40
CA CYS A 481 13.15 13.46 10.61
C CYS A 481 13.08 12.83 12.03
N GLN A 482 12.23 13.35 12.91
CA GLN A 482 12.12 12.94 14.32
C GLN A 482 11.47 11.56 14.51
N GLU A 483 10.58 11.13 13.61
CA GLU A 483 9.77 9.92 13.80
C GLU A 483 10.46 8.65 13.25
N TYR A 484 11.69 8.38 13.72
CA TYR A 484 12.53 7.28 13.21
C TYR A 484 12.21 5.89 13.80
N HIS A 485 11.24 5.78 14.72
CA HIS A 485 10.83 4.50 15.31
C HIS A 485 9.74 3.80 14.50
N GLN A 486 8.93 4.55 13.74
CA GLN A 486 7.83 3.99 12.97
C GLN A 486 8.30 3.55 11.58
N VAL A 487 8.27 2.24 11.31
CA VAL A 487 8.75 1.67 10.03
C VAL A 487 8.00 2.25 8.84
N VAL A 488 6.67 2.34 8.93
CA VAL A 488 5.83 2.88 7.85
C VAL A 488 6.19 4.34 7.54
N TYR A 489 6.48 5.15 8.56
CA TYR A 489 6.89 6.55 8.37
C TYR A 489 8.20 6.65 7.57
N LEU A 490 9.20 5.84 7.93
CA LEU A 490 10.48 5.79 7.21
C LEU A 490 10.33 5.26 5.78
N GLU A 491 9.44 4.30 5.55
CA GLU A 491 9.10 3.82 4.20
C GLU A 491 8.49 4.93 3.34
N GLN A 492 7.64 5.80 3.92
CA GLN A 492 7.06 6.92 3.18
C GLN A 492 8.04 8.07 2.95
N LEU A 493 8.98 8.32 3.88
CA LEU A 493 10.10 9.23 3.64
C LEU A 493 10.97 8.73 2.48
N LEU A 494 11.31 7.43 2.48
CA LEU A 494 12.05 6.81 1.39
C LEU A 494 11.30 6.92 0.06
N ALA A 495 9.99 6.64 0.05
CA ALA A 495 9.14 6.78 -1.14
C ALA A 495 9.12 8.21 -1.70
N CYS A 496 9.19 9.24 -0.84
CA CYS A 496 9.34 10.62 -1.28
C CYS A 496 10.68 10.84 -1.99
N VAL A 497 11.79 10.34 -1.42
CA VAL A 497 13.13 10.43 -2.04
C VAL A 497 13.14 9.70 -3.38
N ASP A 498 12.62 8.47 -3.44
CA ASP A 498 12.56 7.67 -4.67
C ASP A 498 11.73 8.35 -5.77
N ALA A 499 10.59 8.96 -5.40
CA ALA A 499 9.78 9.74 -6.33
C ALA A 499 10.57 10.93 -6.92
N LEU A 500 11.35 11.63 -6.09
CA LEU A 500 12.21 12.73 -6.56
C LEU A 500 13.33 12.23 -7.48
N LEU A 501 14.02 11.15 -7.10
CA LEU A 501 15.10 10.57 -7.90
C LEU A 501 14.60 10.10 -9.26
N LEU A 502 13.42 9.47 -9.30
CA LEU A 502 12.82 8.98 -10.55
C LEU A 502 12.34 10.13 -11.45
N GLN A 503 11.72 11.18 -10.89
CA GLN A 503 11.14 12.26 -11.70
C GLN A 503 12.15 13.33 -12.11
N CYS A 504 13.13 13.63 -11.25
CA CYS A 504 14.06 14.74 -11.47
C CYS A 504 15.45 14.31 -11.93
N GLU A 505 15.80 13.03 -11.80
CA GLU A 505 17.05 12.45 -12.27
C GLU A 505 18.27 13.33 -11.90
N SER A 506 19.00 13.83 -12.90
CA SER A 506 20.21 14.64 -12.72
C SER A 506 19.98 15.98 -11.99
N ASP A 507 18.75 16.51 -11.99
CA ASP A 507 18.44 17.74 -11.26
C ASP A 507 18.51 17.54 -9.73
N CYS A 508 18.43 16.30 -9.25
CA CYS A 508 18.63 15.97 -7.84
C CYS A 508 20.05 16.29 -7.33
N GLY A 509 21.02 16.50 -8.22
CA GLY A 509 22.39 16.87 -7.83
C GLY A 509 22.47 18.15 -6.99
N GLY A 510 21.59 19.14 -7.27
CA GLY A 510 21.53 20.39 -6.51
C GLY A 510 21.01 20.26 -5.07
N VAL A 511 20.30 19.16 -4.77
CA VAL A 511 19.71 18.86 -3.45
C VAL A 511 20.25 17.56 -2.85
N SER A 512 21.37 17.07 -3.37
CA SER A 512 21.92 15.76 -3.04
C SER A 512 22.29 15.62 -1.56
N LEU A 513 22.71 16.71 -0.91
CA LEU A 513 22.97 16.73 0.53
C LEU A 513 21.70 16.44 1.33
N GLN A 514 20.60 17.16 1.06
CA GLN A 514 19.34 17.03 1.77
C GLN A 514 18.76 15.63 1.57
N LEU A 515 18.81 15.11 0.34
CA LEU A 515 18.37 13.74 0.04
C LEU A 515 19.21 12.70 0.78
N LEU A 516 20.54 12.88 0.83
CA LEU A 516 21.43 12.00 1.59
C LEU A 516 21.12 12.05 3.10
N GLN A 517 20.84 13.23 3.67
CA GLN A 517 20.43 13.36 5.07
C GLN A 517 19.17 12.53 5.38
N VAL A 518 18.13 12.64 4.52
CA VAL A 518 16.90 11.84 4.65
C VAL A 518 17.19 10.34 4.54
N LEU A 519 18.00 9.94 3.56
CA LEU A 519 18.39 8.53 3.38
C LEU A 519 19.16 7.98 4.59
N LEU A 520 20.06 8.76 5.19
CA LEU A 520 20.80 8.36 6.40
C LEU A 520 19.86 8.04 7.55
N ILE A 521 18.77 8.81 7.73
CA ILE A 521 17.76 8.55 8.75
C ILE A 521 17.04 7.23 8.50
N THR A 522 16.66 6.95 7.26
CA THR A 522 16.02 5.68 6.90
C THR A 522 16.95 4.48 7.12
N LEU A 523 18.26 4.65 6.89
CA LEU A 523 19.28 3.62 7.12
C LEU A 523 19.53 3.32 8.61
N CYS A 524 19.27 4.28 9.51
CA CYS A 524 19.41 4.10 10.96
C CYS A 524 18.46 3.05 11.53
N SER A 525 17.32 2.79 10.87
CA SER A 525 16.35 1.80 11.33
C SER A 525 16.82 0.37 11.08
N ALA A 526 16.40 -0.56 11.94
CA ALA A 526 16.58 -2.01 11.77
C ALA A 526 15.50 -2.66 10.88
N SER A 527 14.73 -1.85 10.14
CA SER A 527 13.63 -2.29 9.29
C SER A 527 14.10 -3.05 8.03
N SER A 528 13.15 -3.77 7.43
CA SER A 528 13.27 -4.40 6.12
C SER A 528 13.55 -3.41 4.97
N SER A 529 13.39 -2.10 5.19
CA SER A 529 13.60 -1.05 4.18
C SER A 529 15.07 -0.61 4.03
N ARG A 530 16.00 -1.07 4.89
CA ARG A 530 17.43 -0.71 4.79
C ARG A 530 18.06 -1.04 3.43
N PRO A 531 17.82 -2.21 2.80
CA PRO A 531 18.35 -2.50 1.47
C PRO A 531 17.84 -1.54 0.40
N GLN A 532 16.55 -1.17 0.45
CA GLN A 532 15.96 -0.21 -0.48
C GLN A 532 16.60 1.17 -0.31
N ALA A 533 16.80 1.63 0.92
CA ALA A 533 17.50 2.90 1.17
C ALA A 533 18.94 2.90 0.63
N LEU A 534 19.68 1.78 0.70
CA LEU A 534 21.00 1.66 0.08
C LEU A 534 20.91 1.69 -1.46
N GLU A 535 19.89 1.08 -2.06
CA GLU A 535 19.63 1.18 -3.50
C GLU A 535 19.33 2.63 -3.91
N SER A 536 18.58 3.39 -3.11
CA SER A 536 18.31 4.80 -3.34
C SER A 536 19.56 5.68 -3.21
N VAL A 537 20.48 5.36 -2.27
CA VAL A 537 21.81 6.01 -2.21
C VAL A 537 22.59 5.73 -3.50
N GLN A 538 22.59 4.49 -3.99
CA GLN A 538 23.24 4.15 -5.27
C GLN A 538 22.56 4.84 -6.45
N PHE A 539 21.23 4.96 -6.44
CA PHE A 539 20.49 5.65 -7.49
C PHE A 539 20.81 7.16 -7.49
N LEU A 540 20.89 7.79 -6.31
CA LEU A 540 21.34 9.17 -6.14
C LEU A 540 22.77 9.38 -6.68
N CYS A 541 23.66 8.38 -6.55
CA CYS A 541 24.99 8.44 -7.18
C CYS A 541 24.88 8.38 -8.71
N LYS A 542 24.10 7.43 -9.23
CA LYS A 542 23.92 7.23 -10.68
C LYS A 542 23.35 8.46 -11.38
N VAL A 543 22.32 9.09 -10.81
CA VAL A 543 21.68 10.28 -11.44
C VAL A 543 22.62 11.49 -11.46
N GLN A 544 23.59 11.56 -10.54
CA GLN A 544 24.62 12.60 -10.52
C GLN A 544 25.84 12.26 -11.38
N GLY A 545 25.93 11.05 -11.93
CA GLY A 545 27.10 10.58 -12.67
C GLY A 545 28.32 10.27 -11.78
N LEU A 546 28.10 9.99 -10.49
CA LEU A 546 29.15 9.60 -9.55
C LEU A 546 29.48 8.11 -9.68
N ALA A 547 30.76 7.76 -9.58
CA ALA A 547 31.22 6.37 -9.73
C ALA A 547 30.81 5.46 -8.57
N SER A 548 30.68 6.00 -7.36
CA SER A 548 30.42 5.23 -6.13
C SER A 548 29.79 6.10 -5.04
N ALA A 549 29.20 5.44 -4.03
CA ALA A 549 28.70 6.11 -2.83
C ALA A 549 29.79 6.87 -2.07
N THR A 550 31.03 6.42 -2.12
CA THR A 550 32.17 7.11 -1.49
C THR A 550 32.36 8.52 -2.06
N GLU A 551 32.17 8.72 -3.37
CA GLU A 551 32.27 10.06 -3.98
C GLU A 551 31.14 10.98 -3.52
N LEU A 552 29.94 10.44 -3.36
CA LEU A 552 28.80 11.17 -2.80
C LEU A 552 29.07 11.61 -1.35
N TYR A 553 29.62 10.71 -0.53
CA TYR A 553 30.05 11.07 0.82
C TYR A 553 31.18 12.11 0.80
N ARG A 554 32.17 12.00 -0.09
CA ARG A 554 33.26 12.97 -0.22
C ARG A 554 32.75 14.37 -0.53
N GLN A 555 31.80 14.49 -1.44
CA GLN A 555 31.19 15.77 -1.83
C GLN A 555 30.54 16.49 -0.62
N HIS A 556 29.94 15.73 0.29
CA HIS A 556 29.08 16.27 1.36
C HIS A 556 29.63 16.08 2.78
N MET A 557 30.76 15.41 2.96
CA MET A 557 31.26 14.98 4.27
C MET A 557 31.40 16.13 5.25
N GLY A 558 31.98 17.25 4.81
CA GLY A 558 32.16 18.41 5.68
C GLY A 558 30.84 18.92 6.27
N LEU A 559 29.83 19.08 5.42
CA LEU A 559 28.51 19.53 5.82
C LEU A 559 27.77 18.49 6.68
N LEU A 560 27.99 17.20 6.44
CA LEU A 560 27.41 16.12 7.26
C LEU A 560 28.01 16.09 8.67
N LEU A 561 29.32 16.28 8.81
CA LEU A 561 29.99 16.34 10.11
C LEU A 561 29.61 17.61 10.86
N ASP A 562 29.52 18.76 10.19
CA ASP A 562 29.02 20.01 10.78
C ASP A 562 27.58 19.84 11.28
N TRP A 563 26.71 19.20 10.48
CA TRP A 563 25.33 18.89 10.85
C TRP A 563 25.24 18.03 12.13
N LEU A 564 26.08 16.99 12.25
CA LEU A 564 26.13 16.19 13.48
C LEU A 564 26.70 16.97 14.67
N SER A 565 27.74 17.76 14.44
CA SER A 565 28.42 18.53 15.49
C SER A 565 27.48 19.52 16.18
N ALA A 566 26.48 20.06 15.47
CA ALA A 566 25.52 21.03 15.98
C ALA A 566 24.73 20.53 17.21
N SER A 567 24.54 19.22 17.36
CA SER A 567 23.74 18.62 18.44
C SER A 567 24.52 17.67 19.36
N VAL A 568 25.81 17.44 19.11
CA VAL A 568 26.64 16.41 19.78
C VAL A 568 26.64 16.54 21.31
N ASN A 569 26.47 17.76 21.82
CA ASN A 569 26.45 18.02 23.26
C ASN A 569 25.27 17.35 23.98
N ALA A 570 24.13 17.19 23.31
CA ALA A 570 22.89 16.68 23.88
C ALA A 570 22.64 15.19 23.59
N TRP A 571 23.57 14.49 22.94
CA TRP A 571 23.36 13.10 22.56
C TRP A 571 23.27 12.17 23.79
N SER A 572 22.54 11.07 23.64
CA SER A 572 22.46 9.92 24.55
C SER A 572 22.48 8.60 23.78
N SER A 573 22.35 7.45 24.45
CA SER A 573 22.24 6.15 23.77
C SER A 573 21.04 6.03 22.84
N TYR A 574 19.97 6.78 23.13
CA TYR A 574 18.72 6.82 22.37
C TYR A 574 18.76 7.78 21.18
N SER A 575 19.75 8.67 21.10
CA SER A 575 19.84 9.67 20.03
C SER A 575 20.10 9.03 18.66
N PRO A 576 19.28 9.30 17.63
CA PRO A 576 19.47 8.74 16.30
C PRO A 576 20.78 9.21 15.65
N GLN A 577 21.27 10.40 16.03
CA GLN A 577 22.50 10.99 15.51
C GLN A 577 23.74 10.12 15.78
N ARG A 578 23.74 9.32 16.85
CA ARG A 578 24.79 8.33 17.11
C ARG A 578 24.84 7.26 16.01
N LEU A 579 23.68 6.78 15.56
CA LEU A 579 23.58 5.79 14.49
C LEU A 579 23.92 6.43 13.14
N GLN A 580 23.54 7.69 12.92
CA GLN A 580 23.91 8.46 11.73
C GLN A 580 25.44 8.59 11.62
N LEU A 581 26.13 8.95 12.71
CA LEU A 581 27.59 8.97 12.77
C LEU A 581 28.17 7.60 12.38
N HIS A 582 27.66 6.52 12.98
CA HIS A 582 28.12 5.17 12.66
C HIS A 582 27.96 4.85 11.16
N ILE A 583 26.81 5.17 10.56
CA ILE A 583 26.56 4.91 9.14
C ILE A 583 27.47 5.76 8.25
N ILE A 584 27.57 7.06 8.52
CA ILE A 584 28.43 7.96 7.73
C ILE A 584 29.88 7.48 7.75
N VAL A 585 30.41 7.18 8.93
CA VAL A 585 31.81 6.77 9.09
C VAL A 585 32.07 5.40 8.44
N VAL A 586 31.14 4.44 8.55
CA VAL A 586 31.32 3.11 7.96
C VAL A 586 31.10 3.11 6.44
N GLN A 587 30.09 3.81 5.94
CA GLN A 587 29.72 3.80 4.51
C GLN A 587 30.59 4.70 3.64
N SER A 588 31.21 5.74 4.23
CA SER A 588 32.14 6.61 3.49
C SER A 588 33.49 5.94 3.20
N GLY A 589 33.81 4.83 3.88
CA GLY A 589 35.05 4.09 3.67
C GLY A 589 36.30 4.96 3.90
N PRO A 590 37.29 4.98 2.98
CA PRO A 590 38.54 5.73 3.17
C PRO A 590 38.35 7.26 3.18
N VAL A 591 37.21 7.76 2.69
CA VAL A 591 36.93 9.21 2.60
C VAL A 591 36.94 9.87 3.98
N ILE A 592 36.54 9.16 5.03
CA ILE A 592 36.50 9.73 6.38
C ILE A 592 37.88 10.22 6.85
N GLY A 593 38.96 9.58 6.39
CA GLY A 593 40.34 9.99 6.69
C GLY A 593 40.75 11.33 6.06
N GLU A 594 40.00 11.84 5.07
CA GLU A 594 40.22 13.17 4.49
C GLU A 594 39.66 14.29 5.40
N PHE A 595 38.76 13.97 6.34
CA PHE A 595 38.01 14.93 7.16
C PHE A 595 38.30 14.81 8.67
N LEU A 596 39.49 14.34 9.03
CA LEU A 596 39.89 14.13 10.44
C LEU A 596 39.80 15.40 11.30
N SER A 597 40.12 16.57 10.74
CA SER A 597 40.07 17.84 11.47
C SER A 597 38.69 18.19 12.04
N GLN A 598 37.62 17.74 11.39
CA GLN A 598 36.24 17.89 11.85
C GLN A 598 35.77 16.69 12.67
N LEU A 599 36.19 15.47 12.30
CA LEU A 599 35.81 14.25 13.00
C LEU A 599 36.40 14.19 14.43
N MET A 600 37.67 14.57 14.61
CA MET A 600 38.36 14.43 15.89
C MET A 600 37.71 15.22 17.03
N PRO A 601 37.34 16.52 16.86
CA PRO A 601 36.56 17.24 17.87
C PRO A 601 35.22 16.58 18.20
N LEU A 602 34.53 16.03 17.20
CA LEU A 602 33.25 15.34 17.37
C LEU A 602 33.44 14.06 18.22
N LEU A 603 34.43 13.23 17.87
CA LEU A 603 34.78 12.03 18.64
C LEU A 603 35.20 12.36 20.07
N HIS A 604 36.02 13.40 20.25
CA HIS A 604 36.47 13.85 21.56
C HIS A 604 35.28 14.25 22.45
N ASN A 605 34.27 14.91 21.91
CA ASN A 605 33.04 15.26 22.63
C ASN A 605 32.23 14.01 23.01
N CYS A 606 32.00 13.11 22.05
CA CYS A 606 31.24 11.87 22.28
C CYS A 606 31.88 10.97 23.34
N LEU A 607 33.21 10.97 23.43
CA LEU A 607 33.99 10.05 24.26
C LEU A 607 34.42 10.65 25.61
N GLN A 608 33.95 11.84 25.99
CA GLN A 608 34.23 12.38 27.33
C GLN A 608 33.66 11.47 28.44
N PRO A 609 34.40 11.18 29.52
CA PRO A 609 33.95 10.25 30.57
C PRO A 609 32.59 10.58 31.21
N GLN A 610 32.17 11.85 31.19
CA GLN A 610 30.89 12.32 31.73
C GLN A 610 29.69 12.03 30.82
N LYS A 611 29.92 11.66 29.55
CA LYS A 611 28.87 11.32 28.59
C LYS A 611 28.28 9.95 28.87
N ASP A 612 27.09 9.74 28.30
CA ASP A 612 26.35 8.49 28.37
C ASP A 612 27.24 7.27 28.05
N PRO A 613 27.30 6.26 28.94
CA PRO A 613 28.24 5.16 28.80
C PRO A 613 27.93 4.22 27.63
N GLU A 614 26.66 3.99 27.32
CA GLU A 614 26.26 3.13 26.19
C GLU A 614 26.59 3.78 24.85
N MET A 615 26.40 5.10 24.73
CA MET A 615 26.88 5.86 23.57
C MET A 615 28.39 5.72 23.40
N ARG A 616 29.17 5.94 24.47
CA ARG A 616 30.64 5.81 24.42
C ARG A 616 31.05 4.42 23.96
N MET A 617 30.46 3.37 24.53
CA MET A 617 30.70 1.98 24.14
C MET A 617 30.45 1.76 22.64
N SER A 618 29.34 2.29 22.12
CA SER A 618 29.02 2.19 20.69
C SER A 618 30.05 2.90 19.82
N VAL A 619 30.50 4.10 20.20
CA VAL A 619 31.48 4.86 19.43
C VAL A 619 32.85 4.18 19.48
N PHE A 620 33.29 3.69 20.65
CA PHE A 620 34.52 2.91 20.75
C PHE A 620 34.48 1.63 19.92
N THR A 621 33.36 0.92 19.92
CA THR A 621 33.20 -0.31 19.13
C THR A 621 33.26 -0.02 17.63
N MET A 622 32.67 1.10 17.18
CA MET A 622 32.79 1.57 15.80
C MET A 622 34.25 1.89 15.45
N LEU A 623 34.92 2.69 16.28
CA LEU A 623 36.32 3.08 16.07
C LEU A 623 37.26 1.87 16.05
N ALA A 624 37.05 0.90 16.92
CA ALA A 624 37.85 -0.33 16.93
C ALA A 624 37.80 -1.05 15.57
N LYS A 625 36.63 -1.11 14.92
CA LYS A 625 36.50 -1.74 13.60
C LYS A 625 37.26 -1.00 12.51
N LEU A 626 37.25 0.33 12.55
CA LEU A 626 37.96 1.17 11.58
C LEU A 626 39.47 1.05 11.82
N LEU A 627 39.90 1.19 13.06
CA LEU A 627 41.32 1.18 13.43
C LEU A 627 42.02 -0.16 13.18
N LEU A 628 41.29 -1.28 13.17
CA LEU A 628 41.86 -2.58 12.77
C LEU A 628 42.42 -2.57 11.33
N ASP A 629 41.84 -1.77 10.44
CA ASP A 629 42.33 -1.56 9.07
C ASP A 629 42.49 -0.04 8.80
N ALA A 630 43.24 0.62 9.69
CA ALA A 630 43.35 2.07 9.70
C ALA A 630 43.86 2.64 8.37
N ASN A 631 44.85 1.99 7.74
CA ASN A 631 45.45 2.44 6.48
C ASN A 631 44.45 2.50 5.31
N ASN A 632 43.33 1.77 5.38
CA ASN A 632 42.27 1.80 4.36
C ASN A 632 40.99 2.51 4.84
N THR A 633 41.00 3.11 6.03
CA THR A 633 39.84 3.76 6.65
C THR A 633 40.19 5.14 7.23
N LEU A 634 40.43 5.25 8.54
CA LEU A 634 40.70 6.50 9.26
C LEU A 634 42.06 7.12 8.90
N ASP A 635 43.07 6.29 8.65
CA ASP A 635 44.44 6.72 8.30
C ASP A 635 44.71 6.57 6.79
N SER A 636 43.66 6.62 5.95
CA SER A 636 43.78 6.47 4.49
C SER A 636 44.71 7.49 3.83
N GLN A 637 44.86 8.66 4.45
CA GLN A 637 45.75 9.74 4.02
C GLN A 637 47.06 9.80 4.82
N GLY A 638 47.27 8.94 5.81
CA GLY A 638 48.42 8.99 6.73
C GLY A 638 48.38 10.12 7.77
N HIS A 639 47.33 10.96 7.76
CA HIS A 639 47.20 12.10 8.67
C HIS A 639 46.68 11.73 10.06
N PHE A 640 46.04 10.57 10.25
CA PHE A 640 45.54 10.18 11.58
C PHE A 640 46.71 9.95 12.54
N ARG A 641 47.85 9.50 12.00
CA ARG A 641 49.09 9.36 12.77
C ARG A 641 49.46 10.64 13.50
N GLU A 642 49.27 11.81 12.89
CA GLU A 642 49.60 13.11 13.50
C GLU A 642 48.73 13.44 14.73
N GLU A 643 47.46 13.02 14.72
CA GLU A 643 46.51 13.22 15.82
C GLU A 643 46.48 12.05 16.83
N SER A 644 47.18 10.94 16.52
CA SER A 644 47.11 9.68 17.26
C SER A 644 47.58 9.80 18.72
N GLU A 645 48.61 10.59 18.99
CA GLU A 645 49.11 10.87 20.35
C GLU A 645 48.05 11.59 21.18
N LYS A 646 47.44 12.64 20.61
CA LYS A 646 46.37 13.42 21.26
C LYS A 646 45.11 12.58 21.46
N PHE A 647 44.77 11.74 20.50
CA PHE A 647 43.67 10.80 20.63
C PHE A 647 43.89 9.82 21.79
N LEU A 648 45.11 9.26 21.88
CA LEU A 648 45.51 8.39 23.00
C LEU A 648 45.42 9.14 24.33
N SER A 649 46.05 10.31 24.44
CA SER A 649 46.16 11.05 25.70
C SER A 649 44.82 11.62 26.18
N ASP A 650 44.08 12.26 25.29
CA ASP A 650 42.96 13.13 25.66
C ASP A 650 41.60 12.42 25.52
N THR A 651 41.55 11.32 24.75
CA THR A 651 40.30 10.63 24.43
C THR A 651 40.27 9.19 24.93
N LEU A 652 41.32 8.41 24.67
CA LEU A 652 41.33 6.99 25.01
C LEU A 652 41.70 6.75 26.49
N LEU A 653 42.83 7.27 26.96
CA LEU A 653 43.32 7.05 28.34
C LEU A 653 42.29 7.40 29.43
N PRO A 654 41.55 8.53 29.37
CA PRO A 654 40.54 8.86 30.39
C PRO A 654 39.43 7.80 30.52
N ASN A 655 39.17 7.04 29.45
CA ASN A 655 38.14 6.00 29.42
C ASN A 655 38.64 4.63 29.89
N LEU A 656 39.95 4.47 30.15
CA LEU A 656 40.53 3.25 30.73
C LEU A 656 40.60 3.28 32.25
N VAL A 657 40.41 4.46 32.87
CA VAL A 657 40.48 4.63 34.32
C VAL A 657 39.43 3.77 35.01
N TRP A 658 39.87 2.96 35.97
CA TRP A 658 38.98 2.08 36.72
C TRP A 658 37.91 2.86 37.50
N GLN A 659 36.69 2.33 37.44
CA GLN A 659 35.50 2.81 38.12
C GLN A 659 34.60 1.61 38.46
N ALA A 660 33.92 1.67 39.60
CA ALA A 660 33.04 0.60 40.05
C ALA A 660 31.76 0.50 39.19
N GLY A 661 31.25 -0.72 39.03
CA GLY A 661 29.98 -1.01 38.37
C GLY A 661 30.10 -1.66 36.99
N ARG A 662 29.10 -2.48 36.63
CA ARG A 662 29.12 -3.29 35.40
C ARG A 662 29.16 -2.45 34.12
N THR A 663 28.43 -1.34 34.10
CA THR A 663 28.39 -0.43 32.94
C THR A 663 29.74 0.25 32.71
N ALA A 664 30.41 0.68 33.79
CA ALA A 664 31.74 1.25 33.71
C ALA A 664 32.78 0.22 33.24
N ALA A 665 32.69 -1.02 33.73
CA ALA A 665 33.54 -2.13 33.27
C ALA A 665 33.35 -2.42 31.77
N ALA A 666 32.11 -2.46 31.28
CA ALA A 666 31.81 -2.66 29.86
C ALA A 666 32.32 -1.49 28.99
N GLY A 667 32.21 -0.25 29.48
CA GLY A 667 32.81 0.94 28.87
C GLY A 667 34.33 0.79 28.70
N ARG A 668 35.03 0.35 29.74
CA ARG A 668 36.47 0.07 29.68
C ARG A 668 36.80 -1.06 28.72
N THR A 669 36.02 -2.15 28.67
CA THR A 669 36.22 -3.22 27.67
C THR A 669 36.15 -2.67 26.25
N ALA A 670 35.20 -1.78 25.95
CA ALA A 670 35.10 -1.15 24.63
C ALA A 670 36.30 -0.24 24.33
N ALA A 671 36.74 0.56 25.31
CA ALA A 671 37.94 1.39 25.19
C ALA A 671 39.22 0.55 24.98
N LEU A 672 39.38 -0.57 25.70
CA LEU A 672 40.47 -1.54 25.51
C LEU A 672 40.43 -2.17 24.11
N SER A 673 39.24 -2.47 23.59
CA SER A 673 39.10 -2.97 22.22
C SER A 673 39.56 -1.94 21.20
N CYS A 674 39.24 -0.67 21.42
CA CYS A 674 39.71 0.44 20.58
C CYS A 674 41.24 0.61 20.68
N LEU A 675 41.80 0.52 21.90
CA LEU A 675 43.25 0.58 22.12
C LEU A 675 43.99 -0.54 21.39
N PHE A 676 43.53 -1.79 21.57
CA PHE A 676 44.15 -2.92 20.91
C PHE A 676 44.11 -2.77 19.39
N ALA A 677 42.96 -2.36 18.84
CA ALA A 677 42.82 -2.09 17.40
C ALA A 677 43.78 -1.00 16.92
N LEU A 678 43.92 0.10 17.68
CA LEU A 678 44.83 1.20 17.38
C LEU A 678 46.30 0.75 17.35
N LEU A 679 46.73 -0.01 18.36
CA LEU A 679 48.09 -0.53 18.47
C LEU A 679 48.39 -1.59 17.40
N HIS A 680 47.41 -2.45 17.09
CA HIS A 680 47.59 -3.52 16.12
C HIS A 680 47.50 -3.04 14.67
N GLY A 681 46.63 -2.06 14.39
CA GLY A 681 46.33 -1.54 13.06
C GLY A 681 47.37 -0.60 12.46
N GLY A 682 48.44 -0.29 13.20
CA GLY A 682 49.59 0.45 12.68
C GLY A 682 49.38 1.97 12.51
N ALA A 683 48.34 2.53 13.12
CA ALA A 683 48.02 3.97 13.05
C ALA A 683 48.75 4.81 14.10
N VAL A 684 49.60 4.19 14.93
CA VAL A 684 50.41 4.84 15.96
C VAL A 684 51.89 4.54 15.69
N SER A 685 52.72 5.58 15.71
CA SER A 685 54.16 5.39 15.59
C SER A 685 54.80 4.96 16.91
N PRO A 686 55.91 4.20 16.89
CA PRO A 686 56.65 3.84 18.11
C PRO A 686 57.07 5.06 18.95
N GLY A 687 57.45 6.17 18.31
CA GLY A 687 57.84 7.39 19.01
C GLY A 687 56.70 8.02 19.81
N GLN A 688 55.51 8.11 19.21
CA GLN A 688 54.31 8.64 19.90
C GLN A 688 53.89 7.74 21.06
N LEU A 689 53.98 6.42 20.87
CA LEU A 689 53.65 5.47 21.92
C LEU A 689 54.61 5.59 23.11
N LEU A 690 55.90 5.84 22.87
CA LEU A 690 56.89 6.08 23.94
C LEU A 690 56.56 7.33 24.77
N CYS A 691 56.04 8.40 24.16
CA CYS A 691 55.66 9.63 24.87
C CYS A 691 54.54 9.44 25.90
N VAL A 692 53.64 8.47 25.68
CA VAL A 692 52.50 8.18 26.56
C VAL A 692 52.61 6.85 27.29
N GLU A 693 53.75 6.16 27.15
CA GLU A 693 53.96 4.79 27.59
C GLU A 693 53.68 4.60 29.08
N GLU A 694 54.29 5.42 29.95
CA GLU A 694 54.15 5.25 31.39
C GLU A 694 52.68 5.29 31.84
N LYS A 695 51.92 6.27 31.33
CA LYS A 695 50.49 6.42 31.63
C LYS A 695 49.69 5.26 31.05
N LEU A 696 49.99 4.84 29.82
CA LEU A 696 49.29 3.76 29.14
C LEU A 696 49.53 2.41 29.84
N THR A 697 50.78 2.07 30.12
CA THR A 697 51.16 0.85 30.83
C THR A 697 50.44 0.77 32.18
N LEU A 698 50.39 1.84 32.96
CA LEU A 698 49.64 1.87 34.23
C LEU A 698 48.15 1.53 34.06
N GLN A 699 47.47 2.11 33.06
CA GLN A 699 46.05 1.83 32.83
C GLN A 699 45.81 0.42 32.30
N VAL A 700 46.67 -0.08 31.41
CA VAL A 700 46.53 -1.43 30.84
C VAL A 700 46.84 -2.51 31.89
N LEU A 701 47.82 -2.28 32.77
CA LEU A 701 48.09 -3.18 33.90
C LEU A 701 46.91 -3.22 34.86
N SER A 702 46.29 -2.08 35.19
CA SER A 702 45.06 -2.05 35.99
C SER A 702 43.93 -2.86 35.34
N ALA A 703 43.81 -2.81 34.01
CA ALA A 703 42.80 -3.58 33.27
C ALA A 703 43.02 -5.11 33.29
N LEU A 704 44.23 -5.59 33.64
CA LEU A 704 44.47 -7.02 33.82
C LEU A 704 43.69 -7.56 35.03
N GLU A 705 43.39 -6.74 36.03
CA GLU A 705 42.69 -7.14 37.27
C GLU A 705 41.16 -7.06 37.18
N GLU A 706 40.61 -6.75 36.01
CA GLU A 706 39.16 -6.67 35.78
C GLU A 706 38.43 -8.01 35.97
N ASP A 707 37.19 -7.97 36.47
CA ASP A 707 36.33 -9.15 36.57
C ASP A 707 35.98 -9.74 35.19
N SER A 708 35.89 -8.89 34.17
CA SER A 708 35.56 -9.28 32.80
C SER A 708 36.71 -10.01 32.12
N ARG A 709 36.49 -11.28 31.77
CA ARG A 709 37.40 -12.09 30.96
C ARG A 709 37.87 -11.36 29.70
N MET A 710 36.96 -10.68 28.99
CA MET A 710 37.27 -9.98 27.75
C MET A 710 38.19 -8.78 27.99
N SER A 711 38.00 -8.04 29.09
CA SER A 711 38.90 -6.93 29.46
C SER A 711 40.31 -7.44 29.71
N ARG A 712 40.46 -8.51 30.50
CA ARG A 712 41.78 -9.11 30.80
C ARG A 712 42.48 -9.60 29.53
N LEU A 713 41.73 -10.25 28.63
CA LEU A 713 42.26 -10.71 27.35
C LEU A 713 42.74 -9.54 26.47
N LEU A 714 41.92 -8.49 26.33
CA LEU A 714 42.27 -7.30 25.54
C LEU A 714 43.43 -6.52 26.16
N ALA A 715 43.55 -6.48 27.49
CA ALA A 715 44.68 -5.89 28.19
C ALA A 715 45.99 -6.65 27.90
N CYS A 716 46.00 -7.99 28.02
CA CYS A 716 47.16 -8.82 27.63
C CYS A 716 47.55 -8.58 26.17
N ARG A 717 46.57 -8.56 25.25
CA ARG A 717 46.82 -8.33 23.82
C ARG A 717 47.32 -6.91 23.52
N SER A 718 46.85 -5.91 24.26
CA SER A 718 47.34 -4.52 24.16
C SER A 718 48.80 -4.43 24.61
N LEU A 719 49.17 -5.07 25.73
CA LEU A 719 50.56 -5.17 26.17
C LEU A 719 51.44 -5.89 25.15
N SER A 720 50.95 -7.01 24.58
CA SER A 720 51.64 -7.69 23.49
C SER A 720 51.90 -6.76 22.29
N ALA A 721 50.89 -5.99 21.88
CA ALA A 721 51.04 -5.05 20.78
C ALA A 721 52.01 -3.91 21.12
N MET A 722 51.95 -3.36 22.34
CA MET A 722 52.92 -2.37 22.83
C MET A 722 54.34 -2.90 22.82
N LEU A 723 54.58 -4.09 23.39
CA LEU A 723 55.92 -4.69 23.42
C LEU A 723 56.47 -4.97 22.02
N ARG A 724 55.63 -5.35 21.05
CA ARG A 724 56.07 -5.49 19.65
C ARG A 724 56.50 -4.15 19.03
N LEU A 725 55.85 -3.05 19.39
CA LEU A 725 56.12 -1.73 18.80
C LEU A 725 57.31 -1.03 19.45
N ILE A 726 57.39 -1.09 20.79
CA ILE A 726 58.34 -0.28 21.57
C ILE A 726 59.16 -1.08 22.59
N GLY A 727 58.96 -2.40 22.71
CA GLY A 727 59.55 -3.22 23.78
C GLY A 727 61.07 -3.11 23.89
N THR A 728 61.78 -3.15 22.76
CA THR A 728 63.26 -3.01 22.73
C THR A 728 63.75 -1.60 23.05
N SER A 729 62.87 -0.61 23.01
CA SER A 729 63.14 0.80 23.30
C SER A 729 62.74 1.19 24.72
N LEU A 730 62.10 0.29 25.47
CA LEU A 730 61.70 0.51 26.86
C LEU A 730 62.88 0.43 27.80
N HIS A 731 62.84 1.23 28.86
CA HIS A 731 63.79 1.10 29.95
C HIS A 731 63.53 -0.15 30.80
N HIS A 732 64.58 -0.72 31.37
CA HIS A 732 64.60 -1.93 32.20
C HIS A 732 63.60 -1.87 33.34
N GLU A 733 63.49 -0.72 34.01
CA GLU A 733 62.53 -0.52 35.10
C GLU A 733 61.07 -0.60 34.62
N ALA A 734 60.77 -0.10 33.42
CA ALA A 734 59.42 -0.19 32.85
C ALA A 734 59.08 -1.64 32.48
N LEU A 735 60.01 -2.35 31.83
CA LEU A 735 59.87 -3.78 31.54
C LEU A 735 59.67 -4.61 32.82
N ASN A 736 60.40 -4.30 33.89
CA ASN A 736 60.33 -5.02 35.16
C ASN A 736 59.03 -4.77 35.95
N LYS A 737 58.26 -3.73 35.60
CA LYS A 737 56.90 -3.50 36.14
C LYS A 737 55.84 -4.35 35.43
N ILE A 738 56.08 -4.79 34.19
CA ILE A 738 55.07 -5.46 33.36
C ILE A 738 54.98 -6.96 33.65
N TYR A 739 56.11 -7.67 33.69
CA TYR A 739 56.10 -9.13 33.80
C TYR A 739 55.44 -9.67 35.09
N PRO A 740 55.55 -9.04 36.29
CA PRO A 740 54.94 -9.59 37.49
C PRO A 740 53.42 -9.67 37.37
N GLU A 741 52.80 -8.67 36.75
CA GLU A 741 51.35 -8.63 36.53
C GLU A 741 50.90 -9.66 35.49
N LEU A 742 51.73 -9.94 34.47
CA LEU A 742 51.47 -11.01 33.50
C LEU A 742 51.57 -12.40 34.15
N LEU A 743 52.54 -12.62 35.05
CA LEU A 743 52.66 -13.89 35.78
C LEU A 743 51.40 -14.18 36.60
N LYS A 744 50.80 -13.17 37.26
CA LYS A 744 49.52 -13.31 37.97
C LYS A 744 48.34 -13.71 37.06
N ARG A 745 48.46 -13.59 35.74
CA ARG A 745 47.43 -14.01 34.76
C ARG A 745 47.63 -15.43 34.26
N LEU A 746 48.70 -16.11 34.63
CA LEU A 746 48.86 -17.54 34.37
C LEU A 746 47.93 -18.40 35.25
N ASP A 747 47.49 -17.86 36.39
CA ASP A 747 46.45 -18.47 37.26
C ASP A 747 45.01 -18.09 36.85
N ASP A 748 44.80 -17.45 35.70
CA ASP A 748 43.47 -17.04 35.25
C ASP A 748 42.58 -18.25 34.95
N SER A 749 41.28 -18.15 35.26
CA SER A 749 40.31 -19.21 34.96
C SER A 749 40.08 -19.41 33.45
N SER A 750 40.43 -18.43 32.61
CA SER A 750 40.31 -18.51 31.16
C SER A 750 41.61 -18.95 30.49
N GLU A 751 41.58 -20.07 29.76
CA GLU A 751 42.67 -20.52 28.89
C GLU A 751 43.17 -19.41 27.93
N GLU A 752 42.26 -18.72 27.23
CA GLU A 752 42.65 -17.65 26.30
C GLU A 752 43.43 -16.50 26.97
N VAL A 753 43.12 -16.15 28.22
CA VAL A 753 43.83 -15.10 28.96
C VAL A 753 45.21 -15.60 29.36
N ARG A 754 45.30 -16.85 29.85
CA ARG A 754 46.59 -17.49 30.17
C ARG A 754 47.50 -17.57 28.95
N SER A 755 46.96 -18.01 27.81
CA SER A 755 47.68 -18.07 26.54
C SER A 755 48.15 -16.68 26.07
N ALA A 756 47.30 -15.66 26.16
CA ALA A 756 47.68 -14.29 25.80
C ALA A 756 48.75 -13.72 26.76
N ALA A 757 48.68 -14.02 28.05
CA ALA A 757 49.69 -13.63 29.03
C ALA A 757 51.04 -14.31 28.75
N LEU A 758 51.04 -15.61 28.46
CA LEU A 758 52.21 -16.36 28.02
C LEU A 758 52.84 -15.75 26.76
N GLN A 759 52.04 -15.49 25.72
CA GLN A 759 52.54 -14.84 24.51
C GLN A 759 53.17 -13.47 24.81
N THR A 760 52.56 -12.70 25.71
CA THR A 760 53.08 -11.39 26.13
C THR A 760 54.40 -11.53 26.89
N LEU A 761 54.55 -12.55 27.75
CA LEU A 761 55.81 -12.86 28.44
C LEU A 761 56.92 -13.29 27.47
N GLY A 762 56.59 -14.02 26.41
CA GLY A 762 57.54 -14.33 25.33
C GLY A 762 58.04 -13.07 24.60
N LEU A 763 57.14 -12.11 24.34
CA LEU A 763 57.50 -10.82 23.76
C LEU A 763 58.31 -9.96 24.73
N TRP A 764 58.00 -10.01 26.02
CA TRP A 764 58.78 -9.37 27.07
C TRP A 764 60.21 -9.90 27.10
N LEU A 765 60.40 -11.22 27.09
CA LEU A 765 61.74 -11.86 27.01
C LEU A 765 62.49 -11.45 25.74
N SER A 766 61.78 -11.36 24.61
CA SER A 766 62.35 -10.92 23.33
C SER A 766 62.70 -9.43 23.30
N SER A 767 62.14 -8.64 24.22
CA SER A 767 62.39 -7.20 24.35
C SER A 767 63.64 -6.89 25.18
N LEU A 768 64.21 -7.88 25.87
CA LEU A 768 65.42 -7.73 26.67
C LEU A 768 66.63 -7.57 25.74
N THR A 769 67.04 -6.33 25.51
CA THR A 769 68.19 -6.00 24.66
C THR A 769 69.52 -6.24 25.41
N LYS A 770 70.65 -6.03 24.73
CA LYS A 770 72.00 -6.15 25.33
C LYS A 770 72.22 -5.22 26.52
N ASP A 771 71.43 -4.15 26.63
CA ASP A 771 71.51 -3.21 27.75
C ASP A 771 70.89 -3.80 29.02
N TYR A 772 70.12 -4.91 28.92
CA TYR A 772 69.56 -5.63 30.06
C TYR A 772 70.62 -6.52 30.68
N ASP A 773 71.27 -6.00 31.72
CA ASP A 773 72.29 -6.71 32.49
C ASP A 773 71.68 -7.95 33.19
N PRO A 774 71.95 -9.17 32.69
CA PRO A 774 71.35 -10.39 33.23
C PRO A 774 71.80 -10.69 34.66
N GLU A 775 72.96 -10.18 35.08
CA GLU A 775 73.52 -10.40 36.42
C GLU A 775 72.87 -9.46 37.43
N ARG A 776 72.72 -8.18 37.09
CA ARG A 776 72.02 -7.20 37.97
C ARG A 776 70.52 -7.46 38.07
N CYS A 777 69.89 -7.92 36.99
CA CYS A 777 68.46 -8.23 36.95
C CYS A 777 68.16 -9.73 37.12
N SER A 778 69.16 -10.51 37.57
CA SER A 778 69.04 -11.96 37.82
C SER A 778 67.85 -12.33 38.73
N PRO A 779 67.51 -11.58 39.81
CA PRO A 779 66.34 -11.89 40.63
C PRO A 779 65.00 -11.84 39.87
N HIS A 780 64.86 -10.92 38.91
CA HIS A 780 63.66 -10.82 38.08
C HIS A 780 63.55 -12.02 37.13
N LEU A 781 64.65 -12.38 36.46
CA LEU A 781 64.70 -13.55 35.56
C LEU A 781 64.48 -14.86 36.32
N GLN A 782 65.08 -15.00 37.50
CA GLN A 782 64.90 -16.16 38.37
C GLN A 782 63.44 -16.33 38.75
N LEU A 783 62.75 -15.25 39.15
CA LEU A 783 61.33 -15.29 39.46
C LEU A 783 60.50 -15.72 38.25
N VAL A 784 60.75 -15.14 37.07
CA VAL A 784 60.04 -15.51 35.83
C VAL A 784 60.21 -16.99 35.51
N PHE A 785 61.45 -17.50 35.53
CA PHE A 785 61.73 -18.90 35.23
C PHE A 785 61.11 -19.84 36.25
N GLN A 786 61.26 -19.57 37.55
CA GLN A 786 60.67 -20.37 38.61
C GLN A 786 59.15 -20.47 38.45
N GLN A 787 58.47 -19.35 38.18
CA GLN A 787 57.03 -19.33 38.00
C GLN A 787 56.60 -20.06 36.72
N LEU A 788 57.24 -19.79 35.58
CA LEU A 788 56.91 -20.45 34.31
C LEU A 788 57.10 -21.97 34.37
N ILE A 789 58.15 -22.46 35.04
CA ILE A 789 58.38 -23.90 35.19
C ILE A 789 57.21 -24.60 35.89
N LEU A 790 56.50 -23.94 36.82
CA LEU A 790 55.30 -24.51 37.46
C LEU A 790 54.19 -24.82 36.45
N TYR A 791 54.07 -24.04 35.37
CA TYR A 791 53.05 -24.21 34.34
C TYR A 791 53.43 -25.22 33.25
N LEU A 792 54.60 -25.86 33.34
CA LEU A 792 54.87 -27.08 32.54
C LEU A 792 54.00 -28.26 32.99
N ASP A 793 53.43 -28.20 34.19
CA ASP A 793 52.49 -29.15 34.78
C ASP A 793 51.02 -28.69 34.73
N ASP A 794 50.73 -27.63 33.98
CA ASP A 794 49.38 -27.07 33.85
C ASP A 794 48.36 -28.14 33.42
N PRO A 795 47.10 -28.14 33.90
CA PRO A 795 46.10 -29.10 33.43
C PRO A 795 45.82 -29.02 31.92
N ASP A 796 46.14 -27.91 31.26
CA ASP A 796 45.91 -27.68 29.84
C ASP A 796 47.17 -27.92 28.99
N GLY A 797 47.11 -28.89 28.07
CA GLY A 797 48.24 -29.24 27.21
C GLY A 797 48.70 -28.12 26.26
N SER A 798 47.81 -27.21 25.87
CA SER A 798 48.15 -26.04 25.05
C SER A 798 49.02 -25.06 25.83
N VAL A 799 48.67 -24.80 27.09
CA VAL A 799 49.41 -23.92 28.01
C VAL A 799 50.78 -24.53 28.35
N GLN A 800 50.85 -25.84 28.59
CA GLN A 800 52.13 -26.54 28.80
C GLN A 800 53.08 -26.34 27.61
N GLN A 801 52.59 -26.57 26.38
CA GLN A 801 53.39 -26.43 25.18
C GLN A 801 53.85 -24.99 24.94
N GLN A 802 52.97 -23.99 25.13
CA GLN A 802 53.33 -22.58 25.00
C GLN A 802 54.38 -22.17 26.03
N THR A 803 54.22 -22.63 27.27
CA THR A 803 55.18 -22.40 28.37
C THR A 803 56.57 -22.95 28.03
N LEU A 804 56.63 -24.17 27.48
CA LEU A 804 57.88 -24.76 27.01
C LEU A 804 58.56 -23.88 25.95
N GLU A 805 57.82 -23.42 24.94
CA GLU A 805 58.38 -22.55 23.89
C GLU A 805 58.88 -21.21 24.44
N ILE A 806 58.19 -20.63 25.43
CA ILE A 806 58.62 -19.38 26.07
C ILE A 806 59.87 -19.60 26.93
N LEU A 807 59.97 -20.72 27.64
CA LEU A 807 61.18 -21.07 28.39
C LEU A 807 62.37 -21.35 27.46
N LYS A 808 62.15 -21.94 26.29
CA LYS A 808 63.19 -22.04 25.24
C LYS A 808 63.64 -20.64 24.80
N LEU A 809 62.72 -19.70 24.59
CA LEU A 809 63.07 -18.29 24.35
C LEU A 809 63.91 -17.70 25.50
N GLY A 810 63.49 -17.92 26.75
CA GLY A 810 64.21 -17.47 27.94
C GLY A 810 65.63 -18.05 28.08
N SER A 811 65.86 -19.25 27.55
CA SER A 811 67.19 -19.87 27.55
C SER A 811 68.23 -19.09 26.73
N SER A 812 67.79 -18.28 25.76
CA SER A 812 68.69 -17.38 25.02
C SER A 812 69.12 -16.15 25.81
N VAL A 813 68.34 -15.76 26.83
CA VAL A 813 68.61 -14.57 27.67
C VAL A 813 69.59 -14.91 28.79
N HIS A 814 69.33 -15.99 29.55
CA HIS A 814 70.23 -16.42 30.63
C HIS A 814 70.23 -17.95 30.78
N PRO A 815 70.97 -18.69 29.92
CA PRO A 815 70.91 -20.15 29.86
C PRO A 815 71.33 -20.83 31.16
N GLY A 816 72.39 -20.32 31.81
CA GLY A 816 72.92 -20.91 33.04
C GLY A 816 71.97 -20.81 34.24
N LEU A 817 71.21 -19.70 34.36
CA LEU A 817 70.20 -19.54 35.41
C LEU A 817 69.01 -20.46 35.17
N LEU A 818 68.48 -20.47 33.94
CA LEU A 818 67.35 -21.31 33.60
C LEU A 818 67.68 -22.81 33.76
N GLN A 819 68.88 -23.25 33.36
CA GLN A 819 69.29 -24.64 33.57
C GLN A 819 69.24 -25.05 35.05
N ARG A 820 69.77 -24.20 35.95
CA ARG A 820 69.76 -24.47 37.39
C ARG A 820 68.34 -24.57 37.95
N GLU A 821 67.45 -23.67 37.56
CA GLU A 821 66.06 -23.66 38.02
C GLU A 821 65.27 -24.88 37.50
N VAL A 822 65.48 -25.27 36.23
CA VAL A 822 64.83 -26.46 35.65
C VAL A 822 65.34 -27.74 36.33
N GLU A 823 66.65 -27.87 36.55
CA GLU A 823 67.23 -29.03 37.28
C GLU A 823 66.69 -29.11 38.72
N ALA A 824 66.51 -27.98 39.40
CA ALA A 824 65.98 -27.93 40.78
C ALA A 824 64.47 -28.23 40.88
N ALA A 825 63.72 -28.07 39.79
CA ALA A 825 62.28 -28.30 39.72
C ALA A 825 61.89 -29.63 39.07
N ARG A 826 62.76 -30.23 38.25
CA ARG A 826 62.50 -31.43 37.44
C ARG A 826 61.83 -32.57 38.21
N ASP A 827 62.39 -32.94 39.36
CA ASP A 827 61.90 -34.09 40.15
C ASP A 827 60.66 -33.75 41.01
N LYS A 828 60.24 -32.47 41.02
CA LYS A 828 59.03 -31.99 41.72
C LYS A 828 57.81 -31.90 40.79
N GLN A 829 58.01 -32.04 39.47
CA GLN A 829 56.94 -31.98 38.47
C GLN A 829 56.19 -33.30 38.38
N ARG A 830 54.91 -33.27 37.96
CA ARG A 830 54.06 -34.45 37.71
C ARG A 830 54.62 -35.30 36.57
N SER A 831 55.21 -34.66 35.55
CA SER A 831 55.91 -35.31 34.45
C SER A 831 57.24 -34.61 34.13
N PRO A 832 58.37 -35.31 34.10
CA PRO A 832 59.66 -34.70 33.77
C PRO A 832 59.84 -34.40 32.27
N LEU A 833 58.91 -34.84 31.42
CA LEU A 833 59.05 -34.86 29.96
C LEU A 833 59.38 -33.48 29.36
N TYR A 834 58.66 -32.42 29.75
CA TYR A 834 58.93 -31.08 29.22
C TYR A 834 60.19 -30.44 29.83
N CYS A 835 60.51 -30.74 31.09
CA CYS A 835 61.79 -30.33 31.70
C CYS A 835 62.98 -30.97 30.97
N ASP A 836 62.88 -32.26 30.63
CA ASP A 836 63.92 -32.99 29.89
C ASP A 836 64.10 -32.42 28.47
N GLN A 837 63.00 -32.11 27.78
CA GLN A 837 63.05 -31.44 26.47
C GLN A 837 63.69 -30.04 26.56
N LEU A 838 63.39 -29.27 27.61
CA LEU A 838 63.98 -27.95 27.83
C LEU A 838 65.48 -28.04 28.14
N LEU A 839 65.91 -28.97 29.01
CA LEU A 839 67.32 -29.20 29.30
C LEU A 839 68.10 -29.66 28.06
N GLN A 840 67.49 -30.50 27.22
CA GLN A 840 68.07 -30.90 25.94
C GLN A 840 68.25 -29.69 25.00
N HIS A 841 67.25 -28.80 24.94
CA HIS A 841 67.35 -27.56 24.17
C HIS A 841 68.47 -26.65 24.70
N ILE A 842 68.53 -26.41 26.02
CA ILE A 842 69.56 -25.55 26.63
C ILE A 842 70.98 -26.09 26.34
N ARG A 843 71.18 -27.41 26.44
CA ARG A 843 72.46 -28.07 26.13
C ARG A 843 72.86 -28.00 24.65
N SER A 844 71.90 -27.75 23.76
CA SER A 844 72.14 -27.61 22.32
C SER A 844 72.50 -26.18 21.89
N LEU A 845 72.38 -25.19 22.78
CA LEU A 845 72.76 -23.80 22.51
C LEU A 845 74.29 -23.65 22.50
N PRO A 846 74.85 -22.83 21.59
CA PRO A 846 76.29 -22.56 21.58
C PRO A 846 76.69 -21.87 22.88
N ALA A 847 77.67 -22.44 23.60
CA ALA A 847 78.21 -21.86 24.82
C ALA A 847 78.74 -20.44 24.54
N GLN A 848 78.06 -19.41 25.06
CA GLN A 848 78.61 -18.06 25.05
C GLN A 848 79.85 -18.04 25.96
N THR A 849 81.00 -17.85 25.32
CA THR A 849 82.30 -17.67 25.95
C THR A 849 82.27 -16.50 26.92
N ALA A 850 82.48 -16.81 28.21
CA ALA A 850 82.79 -15.83 29.24
C ALA A 850 84.02 -15.01 28.82
N ALA A 851 83.85 -13.72 28.59
CA ALA A 851 84.94 -12.77 28.39
C ALA A 851 85.16 -11.97 29.68
N GLY A 852 86.12 -12.42 30.48
CA GLY A 852 87.08 -11.59 31.23
C GLY A 852 86.57 -10.72 32.38
N CYS A 853 86.73 -11.21 33.61
CA CYS A 853 87.21 -10.34 34.70
C CYS A 853 88.73 -10.17 34.56
N PRO A 854 89.29 -8.95 34.61
CA PRO A 854 90.66 -8.75 35.07
C PRO A 854 90.67 -8.44 36.58
N ASP A 855 91.80 -8.76 37.22
CA ASP A 855 92.14 -8.36 38.60
C ASP A 855 91.94 -6.87 38.89
#